data_AF-A0A9P0EEZ4-F1
#
_entry.id   AF-A0A9P0EEZ4-F1
#
_cell.length_a   1.000
_cell.length_b   1.000
_cell.length_c   1.000
_cell.angle_alpha   90.00
_cell.angle_beta   90.00
_cell.angle_gamma   90.00
#
_symmetry.space_group_name_H-M   'P 1'
#
loop_
_entity.id
_entity.type
_entity.pdbx_description
1 polymer ?
#
loop_
_entity_poly.entity_id
_entity_poly.type
_entity_poly.pdbx_seq_one_letter_code
_entity_poly.pdbx_strand_id
1 'polypeptide(L)'
;MPAAVIMNDGGHDGSRIDPDGGPKTNGHNGSAADDSRNAPMKEAPSNAVAAQQIAKQSQGPPRMNDLPDEIRHITDGFIPLSRLLTRLAQSTHNKLQERIIHLAGLPVPSNATNGNATSSSAAVDDTSNENLQKKATLLAFAQEVHATFVKALVITEWSRKADMVSKLIDINMHILDQKMLFDTAFNTVITTKRNLAFARMPSPDLKTALHVLSTGTAPWFPDLNYIEPPPISVEEKLTWINALNTHLSLRLNLDEFDKIPPQFRDYKISSGRVTFKVPGEFEVDLTIADEDFEKQFWFIDFRFDFKPAAATLSDSLRLNLEWCVNSALEKDGLAGCYHFLHELVLTSKINEIKRQALQLSKGSWAGTLVVEQLHRALAIQYWTSRTASAGLKSWVLIAVNSGRKKNAPEDEKPASYLTAKWYRENKEVEGVEIRLDVENISAENLLRHVIGMHIEFVLRGIHDKLLEAPRFQNKQAGMLLNISKSDPAASHLTTQVGFSSDVTLSMEPVTGVFAIKPHSKITFQFEHHLNNCRDMITGGVTNVEYVRCSLFEEKLSRQGSTNGWHTARPPMSMEEIKTMTKKRDWTRSIWIQRDGWDSRWFVAVFLSLGGDEWWLLETNSGNPNYSPSLQARLPFNKGCPHLSDEFWQTFTAFTTGMIAQSIDSRELYLRQIKNQASADPSQPAGKLFRLPVLEIELSTLFPSMVLSSTAGGFGAGQGSASDAPPLRHPAATKSLGARQPWAKNIVTIMFKGLHARFRRQADSGAEGNPLDAGRLVCISVATIRVRDKSKLAHLGGAIDRDVSYKPQTGEFSIRIRHHVGESTLSMLKSRLMAIDRFVSFLEALDQTNGAIVRDTATLREVSCFYGQEPSQQTENRGQDVTAAQKRWRLVLDLSQDEIQVKLEENNPSLRLVDILQRLANLDGGIKALLAWLPMSLPAISAIDKIEAAWQEDSIVSQGFVSFSFRALDWIGIHYKLHGEDIRLSLECSTKSRKDGLWWYLRRPGSGQEDRFAQALRPIWEGKGKNWQGLMTGAAGRADGGVANLLEKVDSAIRALVAPNADGDKLSIAV
;
A
#
# COMPACT_ATOMS: atom_id res chain seq x y z
N MET A 1 -43.76 48.04 13.25
CA MET A 1 -43.77 47.21 12.02
C MET A 1 -44.12 45.78 12.41
N PRO A 2 -44.82 44.98 11.60
CA PRO A 2 -45.03 45.08 10.14
C PRO A 2 -46.35 45.78 9.79
N ALA A 3 -46.69 46.35 8.63
CA ALA A 3 -46.13 46.60 7.29
C ALA A 3 -47.16 46.17 6.22
N ALA A 4 -47.89 47.18 5.69
CA ALA A 4 -48.31 47.45 4.30
C ALA A 4 -49.10 46.44 3.40
N VAL A 5 -49.66 47.04 2.32
CA VAL A 5 -50.37 46.55 1.10
C VAL A 5 -51.91 46.62 1.22
N ILE A 6 -52.73 47.41 0.51
CA ILE A 6 -52.89 47.93 -0.90
C ILE A 6 -53.84 47.09 -1.79
N MET A 7 -54.86 47.77 -2.38
CA MET A 7 -55.68 47.53 -3.62
C MET A 7 -56.71 46.37 -3.64
N ASN A 8 -57.82 46.34 -4.42
CA ASN A 8 -58.48 47.18 -5.47
C ASN A 8 -59.97 46.68 -5.58
N ASP A 9 -60.96 47.34 -6.20
CA ASP A 9 -61.28 47.52 -7.64
C ASP A 9 -62.55 48.42 -7.72
N GLY A 10 -62.92 49.15 -8.78
CA GLY A 10 -62.46 49.28 -10.16
C GLY A 10 -63.53 50.09 -10.95
N GLY A 11 -63.13 50.71 -12.08
CA GLY A 11 -64.08 51.15 -13.12
C GLY A 11 -63.75 52.46 -13.87
N HIS A 12 -63.08 52.31 -15.03
CA HIS A 12 -63.05 53.16 -16.26
C HIS A 12 -62.61 54.65 -16.13
N ASP A 13 -61.81 55.27 -17.01
CA ASP A 13 -61.60 55.09 -18.45
C ASP A 13 -60.37 55.90 -18.92
N GLY A 14 -59.79 55.57 -20.09
CA GLY A 14 -59.26 56.56 -21.04
C GLY A 14 -57.83 57.17 -20.94
N SER A 15 -56.96 56.69 -21.84
CA SER A 15 -56.04 57.45 -22.73
C SER A 15 -54.74 58.14 -22.23
N ARG A 16 -53.60 57.52 -22.59
CA ARG A 16 -52.60 57.89 -23.64
C ARG A 16 -51.80 59.22 -23.58
N ILE A 17 -50.48 59.06 -23.88
CA ILE A 17 -49.47 59.97 -24.50
C ILE A 17 -48.39 60.58 -23.56
N ASP A 18 -47.20 59.93 -23.53
CA ASP A 18 -45.82 60.36 -23.93
C ASP A 18 -45.37 61.85 -23.79
N PRO A 19 -44.06 62.19 -23.95
CA PRO A 19 -42.90 61.80 -23.14
C PRO A 19 -41.89 62.97 -22.92
N ASP A 20 -40.75 62.64 -22.29
CA ASP A 20 -39.40 63.18 -22.53
C ASP A 20 -38.86 64.38 -21.71
N GLY A 21 -37.56 64.28 -21.39
CA GLY A 21 -36.71 65.39 -20.92
C GLY A 21 -35.96 65.19 -19.59
N GLY A 22 -34.90 64.37 -19.56
CA GLY A 22 -33.84 64.47 -18.54
C GLY A 22 -32.86 65.64 -18.81
N PRO A 23 -31.58 65.58 -18.37
CA PRO A 23 -31.07 65.51 -16.99
C PRO A 23 -29.91 66.54 -16.76
N LYS A 24 -29.15 66.39 -15.64
CA LYS A 24 -27.83 67.00 -15.27
C LYS A 24 -27.90 68.30 -14.44
N THR A 25 -27.02 68.68 -13.50
CA THR A 25 -25.77 68.15 -12.88
C THR A 25 -25.36 69.09 -11.73
N ASN A 26 -24.67 68.53 -10.72
CA ASN A 26 -23.59 69.08 -9.86
C ASN A 26 -23.22 70.59 -9.90
N GLY A 27 -22.97 71.13 -8.69
CA GLY A 27 -21.58 71.42 -8.31
C GLY A 27 -21.23 72.78 -7.70
N HIS A 28 -20.40 72.69 -6.63
CA HIS A 28 -19.33 73.60 -6.17
C HIS A 28 -19.67 74.83 -5.30
N ASN A 29 -18.78 75.36 -4.44
CA ASN A 29 -17.74 74.88 -3.49
C ASN A 29 -17.03 76.14 -2.90
N GLY A 30 -16.53 76.07 -1.66
CA GLY A 30 -15.43 76.91 -1.10
C GLY A 30 -15.82 78.27 -0.49
N SER A 31 -15.18 78.80 0.58
CA SER A 31 -13.94 78.44 1.28
C SER A 31 -13.85 79.16 2.66
N ALA A 32 -13.15 78.50 3.61
CA ALA A 32 -12.17 78.99 4.63
C ALA A 32 -12.52 80.19 5.55
N ALA A 33 -12.58 79.98 6.88
CA ALA A 33 -11.54 80.26 7.92
C ALA A 33 -11.55 81.74 8.38
N ASP A 34 -11.36 82.18 9.62
CA ASP A 34 -10.85 81.65 10.89
C ASP A 34 -11.34 82.63 12.02
N ASP A 35 -10.93 82.37 13.27
CA ASP A 35 -10.94 83.24 14.47
C ASP A 35 -12.07 83.10 15.51
N SER A 36 -11.90 82.04 16.31
CA SER A 36 -11.56 82.11 17.75
C SER A 36 -12.50 82.75 18.79
N ARG A 37 -12.98 81.86 19.69
CA ARG A 37 -12.87 81.91 21.16
C ARG A 37 -13.48 83.10 21.92
N ASN A 38 -14.64 82.87 22.54
CA ASN A 38 -14.75 82.68 24.00
C ASN A 38 -16.23 82.60 24.41
N ALA A 39 -16.64 81.45 24.94
CA ALA A 39 -17.86 81.29 25.71
C ALA A 39 -17.49 80.66 27.05
N PRO A 40 -18.08 81.15 28.15
CA PRO A 40 -18.45 80.26 29.24
C PRO A 40 -19.96 80.31 29.51
N MET A 41 -20.53 79.12 29.72
CA MET A 41 -21.83 78.90 30.32
C MET A 41 -21.88 79.45 31.76
N LYS A 42 -23.04 79.96 32.18
CA LYS A 42 -23.55 79.78 33.54
C LYS A 42 -25.07 79.79 33.55
N GLU A 43 -25.61 78.82 34.26
CA GLU A 43 -27.01 78.48 34.46
C GLU A 43 -27.77 79.46 35.38
N ALA A 44 -28.96 79.87 34.90
CA ALA A 44 -30.27 79.88 35.60
C ALA A 44 -30.53 80.87 36.77
N PRO A 45 -31.79 81.13 37.20
CA PRO A 45 -33.12 80.82 36.62
C PRO A 45 -34.08 82.04 36.51
N SER A 46 -35.20 81.80 35.80
CA SER A 46 -36.57 82.36 35.92
C SER A 46 -36.80 83.74 36.59
N ASN A 47 -37.28 84.71 35.80
CA ASN A 47 -38.54 85.47 36.00
C ASN A 47 -38.45 86.87 35.39
N ALA A 48 -38.88 87.03 34.14
CA ALA A 48 -39.40 88.30 33.63
C ALA A 48 -40.14 88.07 32.31
N VAL A 49 -41.45 87.87 32.44
CA VAL A 49 -42.50 88.49 31.62
C VAL A 49 -42.03 88.92 30.22
N ALA A 50 -42.16 88.01 29.26
CA ALA A 50 -42.14 88.36 27.85
C ALA A 50 -43.29 89.34 27.59
N ALA A 51 -42.94 90.61 27.42
CA ALA A 51 -43.80 91.59 26.79
C ALA A 51 -44.14 91.06 25.39
N GLN A 52 -45.34 90.51 25.28
CA GLN A 52 -45.96 90.23 23.99
C GLN A 52 -45.95 91.52 23.18
N GLN A 53 -45.38 91.40 21.98
CA GLN A 53 -45.55 92.36 20.90
C GLN A 53 -47.04 92.62 20.73
N ILE A 54 -47.50 93.78 21.19
CA ILE A 54 -48.79 94.34 20.81
C ILE A 54 -48.67 94.66 19.33
N ALA A 55 -49.10 93.72 18.50
CA ALA A 55 -49.43 94.00 17.12
C ALA A 55 -50.47 95.12 17.12
N LYS A 56 -50.10 96.26 16.53
CA LYS A 56 -50.99 97.38 16.25
C LYS A 56 -52.23 96.87 15.51
N GLN A 57 -53.34 96.70 16.22
CA GLN A 57 -54.65 96.98 15.65
C GLN A 57 -55.04 98.37 16.12
N SER A 58 -55.12 99.27 15.15
CA SER A 58 -55.69 100.59 15.33
C SER A 58 -57.15 100.47 15.78
N GLN A 59 -57.45 100.85 17.02
CA GLN A 59 -58.81 101.26 17.39
C GLN A 59 -58.73 102.68 17.91
N GLY A 60 -59.28 103.61 17.13
CA GLY A 60 -59.64 104.94 17.63
C GLY A 60 -60.75 104.81 18.68
N PRO A 61 -61.10 105.91 19.39
CA PRO A 61 -62.19 105.86 20.36
C PRO A 61 -63.49 105.40 19.67
N PRO A 62 -64.28 104.52 20.31
CA PRO A 62 -65.49 103.98 19.70
C PRO A 62 -66.42 105.13 19.33
N ARG A 63 -66.84 105.19 18.06
CA ARG A 63 -67.87 106.14 17.63
C ARG A 63 -69.19 105.64 18.17
N MET A 64 -70.10 106.56 18.49
CA MET A 64 -71.39 106.30 19.18
C MET A 64 -72.35 105.32 18.46
N ASN A 65 -71.98 104.77 17.30
CA ASN A 65 -72.75 103.83 16.49
C ASN A 65 -72.03 102.48 16.21
N ASP A 66 -70.89 102.20 16.84
CA ASP A 66 -70.27 100.87 16.73
C ASP A 66 -70.97 99.90 17.70
N LEU A 67 -71.57 98.84 17.15
CA LEU A 67 -72.15 97.76 17.96
C LEU A 67 -71.03 97.09 18.76
N PRO A 68 -71.30 96.57 19.99
CA PRO A 68 -70.32 95.79 20.74
C PRO A 68 -69.77 94.64 19.89
N ASP A 69 -68.50 94.29 20.10
CA ASP A 69 -67.88 93.12 19.44
C ASP A 69 -68.78 91.89 19.61
N GLU A 70 -68.99 91.14 18.53
CA GLU A 70 -69.84 89.95 18.56
C GLU A 70 -69.30 88.94 19.59
N ILE A 71 -70.21 88.38 20.41
CA ILE A 71 -69.85 87.35 21.38
C ILE A 71 -69.21 86.19 20.64
N ARG A 72 -68.03 85.78 21.11
CA ARG A 72 -67.28 84.66 20.52
C ARG A 72 -68.11 83.39 20.60
N HIS A 73 -68.39 82.79 19.44
CA HIS A 73 -69.02 81.47 19.36
C HIS A 73 -68.04 80.36 19.74
N ILE A 74 -68.44 79.49 20.65
CA ILE A 74 -67.63 78.38 21.16
C ILE A 74 -67.94 77.14 20.33
N THR A 75 -66.95 76.74 19.53
CA THR A 75 -67.03 75.54 18.69
C THR A 75 -66.35 74.32 19.32
N ASP A 76 -65.55 74.54 20.37
CA ASP A 76 -64.71 73.50 20.97
C ASP A 76 -65.51 72.66 21.97
N GLY A 77 -65.28 71.35 21.99
CA GLY A 77 -66.04 70.39 22.82
C GLY A 77 -67.40 69.93 22.24
N PHE A 78 -67.82 70.41 21.07
CA PHE A 78 -69.03 69.93 20.38
C PHE A 78 -68.73 68.74 19.46
N ILE A 79 -69.55 67.67 19.54
CA ILE A 79 -69.46 66.51 18.64
C ILE A 79 -70.65 66.52 17.67
N PRO A 80 -70.43 66.50 16.34
CA PRO A 80 -71.51 66.45 15.37
C PRO A 80 -72.38 65.20 15.53
N LEU A 81 -73.70 65.38 15.56
CA LEU A 81 -74.66 64.28 15.71
C LEU A 81 -74.52 63.23 14.60
N SER A 82 -74.26 63.68 13.36
CA SER A 82 -74.01 62.80 12.21
C SER A 82 -72.86 61.83 12.49
N ARG A 83 -71.74 62.34 12.99
CA ARG A 83 -70.56 61.54 13.32
C ARG A 83 -70.87 60.53 14.41
N LEU A 84 -71.64 60.90 15.43
CA LEU A 84 -72.04 59.98 16.51
C LEU A 84 -72.92 58.85 15.97
N LEU A 85 -73.93 59.16 15.16
CA LEU A 85 -74.84 58.16 14.58
C LEU A 85 -74.13 57.25 13.58
N THR A 86 -73.28 57.78 12.71
CA THR A 86 -72.50 56.96 11.75
C THR A 86 -71.57 55.99 12.48
N ARG A 87 -70.90 56.45 13.54
CA ARG A 87 -70.01 55.58 14.34
C ARG A 87 -70.80 54.54 15.11
N LEU A 88 -71.97 54.90 15.63
CA LEU A 88 -72.83 53.94 16.31
C LEU A 88 -73.32 52.85 15.34
N ALA A 89 -73.80 53.23 14.17
CA ALA A 89 -74.21 52.29 13.12
C ALA A 89 -73.05 51.35 12.73
N GLN A 90 -71.86 51.90 12.46
CA GLN A 90 -70.68 51.12 12.15
C GLN A 90 -70.31 50.15 13.28
N SER A 91 -70.30 50.62 14.54
CA SER A 91 -70.00 49.78 15.69
C SER A 91 -71.01 48.64 15.84
N THR A 92 -72.29 48.92 15.64
CA THR A 92 -73.35 47.90 15.77
C THR A 92 -73.25 46.85 14.66
N HIS A 93 -72.89 47.26 13.43
CA HIS A 93 -72.63 46.35 12.32
C HIS A 93 -71.43 45.44 12.60
N ASN A 94 -70.32 46.01 13.05
CA ASN A 94 -69.12 45.25 13.39
C ASN A 94 -69.39 44.26 14.53
N LYS A 95 -70.05 44.71 15.61
CA LYS A 95 -70.42 43.82 16.72
C LYS A 95 -71.34 42.70 16.26
N LEU A 96 -72.30 42.97 15.37
CA LEU A 96 -73.17 41.93 14.81
C LEU A 96 -72.34 40.90 14.01
N GLN A 97 -71.43 41.35 13.16
CA GLN A 97 -70.56 40.47 12.36
C GLN A 97 -69.69 39.58 13.26
N GLU A 98 -69.07 40.14 14.30
CA GLU A 98 -68.31 39.37 15.30
C GLU A 98 -69.19 38.32 15.99
N ARG A 99 -70.41 38.68 16.39
CA ARG A 99 -71.34 37.73 17.01
C ARG A 99 -71.76 36.62 16.05
N ILE A 100 -71.99 36.91 14.77
CA ILE A 100 -72.31 35.89 13.76
C ILE A 100 -71.16 34.89 13.61
N ILE A 101 -69.92 35.37 13.49
CA ILE A 101 -68.74 34.49 13.38
C ILE A 101 -68.61 33.62 14.62
N HIS A 102 -68.76 34.21 15.81
CA HIS A 102 -68.72 33.48 17.07
C HIS A 102 -69.79 32.39 17.16
N LEU A 103 -71.03 32.69 16.74
CA LEU A 103 -72.13 31.73 16.73
C LEU A 103 -71.96 30.62 15.68
N ALA A 104 -71.29 30.92 14.56
CA ALA A 104 -70.97 29.95 13.52
C ALA A 104 -69.88 28.94 13.97
N GLY A 105 -68.93 29.37 14.80
CA GLY A 105 -67.85 28.52 15.31
C GLY A 105 -68.25 27.51 16.39
N LEU A 106 -69.46 27.61 16.94
CA LEU A 106 -69.96 26.70 17.97
C LEU A 106 -70.45 25.37 17.36
N PRO A 107 -70.02 24.20 17.87
CA PRO A 107 -70.26 22.87 17.27
C PRO A 107 -71.75 22.51 17.17
N VAL A 108 -72.10 21.76 16.11
CA VAL A 108 -73.47 21.27 15.85
C VAL A 108 -73.56 19.81 16.33
N PRO A 109 -74.65 19.37 16.99
CA PRO A 109 -74.74 18.05 17.63
C PRO A 109 -74.59 16.89 16.63
N SER A 110 -73.63 15.99 16.90
CA SER A 110 -73.36 14.76 16.14
C SER A 110 -73.94 13.53 16.87
N ASN A 111 -74.84 12.79 16.19
CA ASN A 111 -75.48 11.57 16.71
C ASN A 111 -74.45 10.44 16.97
N ALA A 112 -74.45 9.87 18.17
CA ALA A 112 -73.53 8.80 18.57
C ALA A 112 -73.90 7.44 17.94
N THR A 113 -72.98 6.90 17.14
CA THR A 113 -72.90 5.49 16.73
C THR A 113 -72.37 4.63 17.88
N ASN A 114 -73.23 4.19 18.79
CA ASN A 114 -73.07 2.90 19.49
C ASN A 114 -74.42 2.45 20.08
N GLY A 115 -74.88 1.27 19.65
CA GLY A 115 -76.26 0.84 19.76
C GLY A 115 -76.76 0.57 21.18
N ASN A 116 -77.64 1.44 21.66
CA ASN A 116 -78.84 1.05 22.41
C ASN A 116 -79.88 2.17 22.21
N ALA A 117 -80.80 1.98 21.27
CA ALA A 117 -81.79 2.98 20.88
C ALA A 117 -83.18 2.57 21.36
N THR A 118 -83.76 3.36 22.27
CA THR A 118 -85.21 3.37 22.48
C THR A 118 -85.80 4.62 21.84
N SER A 119 -86.29 4.42 20.62
CA SER A 119 -87.48 5.04 20.02
C SER A 119 -87.71 6.55 20.24
N SER A 120 -87.50 7.36 19.20
CA SER A 120 -88.55 7.76 18.24
C SER A 120 -88.15 9.03 17.45
N SER A 121 -88.28 8.95 16.12
CA SER A 121 -88.60 10.04 15.19
C SER A 121 -88.04 11.45 15.44
N ALA A 122 -86.95 11.76 14.73
CA ALA A 122 -86.78 12.94 13.88
C ALA A 122 -87.58 14.22 14.22
N ALA A 123 -86.96 15.10 14.99
CA ALA A 123 -86.95 16.54 14.74
C ALA A 123 -85.54 17.03 15.08
N VAL A 124 -84.99 17.93 14.27
CA VAL A 124 -83.71 18.61 14.56
C VAL A 124 -83.82 19.22 15.96
N ASP A 125 -83.08 18.67 16.94
CA ASP A 125 -83.28 18.97 18.37
C ASP A 125 -82.99 20.46 18.67
N ASP A 126 -84.04 21.28 18.60
CA ASP A 126 -84.01 22.72 18.87
C ASP A 126 -83.82 23.06 20.36
N THR A 127 -83.74 22.01 21.18
CA THR A 127 -83.53 22.03 22.64
C THR A 127 -82.11 21.64 23.03
N SER A 128 -81.19 21.41 22.07
CA SER A 128 -79.79 21.18 22.38
C SER A 128 -79.22 22.37 23.19
N ASN A 129 -78.36 22.07 24.16
CA ASN A 129 -77.81 23.08 25.06
C ASN A 129 -77.02 24.15 24.29
N GLU A 130 -76.34 23.74 23.21
CA GLU A 130 -75.62 24.61 22.30
C GLU A 130 -76.58 25.54 21.53
N ASN A 131 -77.74 25.05 21.08
CA ASN A 131 -78.70 25.86 20.34
C ASN A 131 -79.42 26.88 21.24
N LEU A 132 -79.76 26.50 22.48
CA LEU A 132 -80.29 27.42 23.50
C LEU A 132 -79.29 28.53 23.85
N GLN A 133 -78.00 28.20 23.96
CA GLN A 133 -76.94 29.21 24.16
C GLN A 133 -76.83 30.17 22.97
N LYS A 134 -76.94 29.69 21.72
CA LYS A 134 -76.94 30.57 20.53
C LYS A 134 -78.12 31.54 20.55
N LYS A 135 -79.32 31.08 20.92
CA LYS A 135 -80.52 31.93 21.02
C LYS A 135 -80.41 32.96 22.15
N ALA A 136 -79.95 32.55 23.33
CA ALA A 136 -79.79 33.45 24.47
C ALA A 136 -78.78 34.56 24.19
N THR A 137 -77.65 34.22 23.57
CA THR A 137 -76.61 35.20 23.22
C THR A 137 -77.05 36.18 22.14
N LEU A 138 -77.81 35.73 21.13
CA LEU A 138 -78.36 36.62 20.11
C LEU A 138 -79.43 37.56 20.70
N LEU A 139 -80.27 37.06 21.60
CA LEU A 139 -81.29 37.87 22.28
C LEU A 139 -80.65 38.94 23.20
N ALA A 140 -79.62 38.57 23.96
CA ALA A 140 -78.86 39.51 24.78
C ALA A 140 -78.20 40.61 23.93
N PHE A 141 -77.61 40.24 22.79
CA PHE A 141 -77.04 41.20 21.85
C PHE A 141 -78.08 42.17 21.30
N ALA A 142 -79.26 41.67 20.89
CA ALA A 142 -80.34 42.51 20.39
C ALA A 142 -80.83 43.52 21.46
N GLN A 143 -80.92 43.08 22.72
CA GLN A 143 -81.30 43.97 23.84
C GLN A 143 -80.24 45.06 24.09
N GLU A 144 -78.95 44.73 24.09
CA GLU A 144 -77.87 45.72 24.28
C GLU A 144 -77.86 46.77 23.15
N VAL A 145 -77.97 46.31 21.90
CA VAL A 145 -78.00 47.20 20.74
C VAL A 145 -79.24 48.09 20.77
N HIS A 146 -80.41 47.53 21.07
CA HIS A 146 -81.65 48.30 21.21
C HIS A 146 -81.52 49.39 22.28
N ALA A 147 -81.03 49.06 23.47
CA ALA A 147 -80.82 50.05 24.54
C ALA A 147 -79.87 51.18 24.11
N THR A 148 -78.85 50.86 23.32
CA THR A 148 -77.90 51.86 22.80
C THR A 148 -78.55 52.78 21.78
N PHE A 149 -79.36 52.24 20.86
CA PHE A 149 -80.10 53.06 19.90
C PHE A 149 -81.23 53.88 20.54
N VAL A 150 -81.84 53.40 21.62
CA VAL A 150 -82.79 54.22 22.41
C VAL A 150 -82.09 55.43 23.02
N LYS A 151 -80.87 55.27 23.55
CA LYS A 151 -80.08 56.44 24.02
C LYS A 151 -79.76 57.39 22.88
N ALA A 152 -79.40 56.87 21.70
CA ALA A 152 -79.17 57.70 20.52
C ALA A 152 -80.44 58.46 20.11
N LEU A 153 -81.62 57.84 20.20
CA LEU A 153 -82.90 58.49 19.95
C LEU A 153 -83.18 59.63 20.94
N VAL A 154 -82.85 59.46 22.22
CA VAL A 154 -82.96 60.55 23.20
C VAL A 154 -82.03 61.70 22.80
N ILE A 155 -80.78 61.41 22.44
CA ILE A 155 -79.82 62.44 22.01
C ILE A 155 -80.31 63.18 20.75
N THR A 156 -80.90 62.49 19.78
CA THR A 156 -81.44 63.13 18.57
C THR A 156 -82.63 64.05 18.91
N GLU A 157 -83.53 63.65 19.81
CA GLU A 157 -84.62 64.52 20.29
C GLU A 157 -84.09 65.78 20.99
N TRP A 158 -83.07 65.65 21.85
CA TRP A 158 -82.44 66.79 22.52
C TRP A 158 -81.64 67.68 21.57
N SER A 159 -81.03 67.10 20.54
CA SER A 159 -80.23 67.84 19.56
C SER A 159 -81.03 68.91 18.81
N ARG A 160 -82.36 68.78 18.73
CA ARG A 160 -83.24 69.82 18.15
C ARG A 160 -83.13 71.17 18.84
N LYS A 161 -82.68 71.19 20.11
CA LYS A 161 -82.46 72.42 20.90
C LYS A 161 -80.99 72.83 20.98
N ALA A 162 -80.08 72.13 20.29
CA ALA A 162 -78.64 72.34 20.40
C ALA A 162 -78.22 73.77 20.04
N ASP A 163 -78.82 74.38 19.01
CA ASP A 163 -78.47 75.75 18.58
C ASP A 163 -78.76 76.80 19.66
N MET A 164 -79.86 76.63 20.40
CA MET A 164 -80.21 77.52 21.52
C MET A 164 -79.26 77.34 22.71
N VAL A 165 -78.91 76.09 23.01
CA VAL A 165 -77.96 75.77 24.08
C VAL A 165 -76.56 76.28 23.73
N SER A 166 -76.15 76.18 22.47
CA SER A 166 -74.85 76.69 22.01
C SER A 166 -74.74 78.21 22.22
N LYS A 167 -75.77 78.98 21.86
CA LYS A 167 -75.82 80.42 22.17
C LYS A 167 -75.77 80.72 23.67
N LEU A 168 -76.44 79.90 24.49
CA LEU A 168 -76.39 80.06 25.95
C LEU A 168 -74.99 79.80 26.50
N ILE A 169 -74.29 78.80 25.97
CA ILE A 169 -72.90 78.49 26.33
C ILE A 169 -71.99 79.68 26.00
N ASP A 170 -72.14 80.28 24.81
CA ASP A 170 -71.35 81.46 24.40
C ASP A 170 -71.57 82.64 25.34
N ILE A 171 -72.83 82.95 25.67
CA ILE A 171 -73.18 84.05 26.57
C ILE A 171 -72.63 83.81 27.98
N ASN A 172 -72.79 82.59 28.50
CA ASN A 172 -72.31 82.27 29.85
C ASN A 172 -70.79 82.40 29.96
N MET A 173 -70.06 81.93 28.95
CA MET A 173 -68.60 82.05 28.94
C MET A 173 -68.14 83.49 28.81
N HIS A 174 -68.80 84.30 27.99
CA HIS A 174 -68.50 85.73 27.92
C HIS A 174 -68.68 86.43 29.28
N ILE A 175 -69.74 86.11 30.03
CA ILE A 175 -69.96 86.67 31.37
C ILE A 175 -68.85 86.23 32.35
N LEU A 176 -68.41 84.97 32.27
CA LEU A 176 -67.31 84.47 33.09
C LEU A 176 -65.99 85.17 32.78
N ASP A 177 -65.69 85.42 31.51
CA ASP A 177 -64.48 86.15 31.09
C ASP A 177 -64.49 87.59 31.63
N GLN A 178 -65.63 88.29 31.55
CA GLN A 178 -65.77 89.64 32.13
C GLN A 178 -65.52 89.66 33.63
N LYS A 179 -66.04 88.66 34.36
CA LYS A 179 -65.77 88.54 35.80
C LYS A 179 -64.28 88.39 36.09
N MET A 180 -63.57 87.58 35.31
CA MET A 180 -62.13 87.37 35.49
C MET A 180 -61.31 88.65 35.30
N LEU A 181 -61.73 89.54 34.40
CA LEU A 181 -61.09 90.84 34.21
C LEU A 181 -61.18 91.73 35.46
N PHE A 182 -62.31 91.72 36.17
CA PHE A 182 -62.45 92.47 37.43
C PHE A 182 -61.47 92.00 38.50
N ASP A 183 -61.36 90.69 38.70
CA ASP A 183 -60.42 90.11 39.67
C ASP A 183 -58.98 90.44 39.31
N THR A 184 -58.66 90.43 38.01
CA THR A 184 -57.33 90.80 37.51
C THR A 184 -57.01 92.26 37.81
N ALA A 185 -57.93 93.18 37.52
CA ALA A 185 -57.76 94.60 37.83
C ALA A 185 -57.53 94.83 39.34
N PHE A 186 -58.32 94.18 40.19
CA PHE A 186 -58.13 94.27 41.65
C PHE A 186 -56.74 93.80 42.11
N ASN A 187 -56.26 92.68 41.57
CA ASN A 187 -54.93 92.15 41.89
C ASN A 187 -53.81 93.10 41.46
N THR A 188 -53.95 93.80 40.33
CA THR A 188 -52.94 94.79 39.90
C THR A 188 -52.82 95.96 40.89
N VAL A 189 -53.93 96.42 41.48
CA VAL A 189 -53.92 97.48 42.50
C VAL A 189 -53.22 97.01 43.78
N ILE A 190 -53.49 95.79 44.25
CA ILE A 190 -52.81 95.22 45.42
C ILE A 190 -51.31 95.12 45.19
N THR A 191 -50.92 94.63 44.02
CA THR A 191 -49.51 94.50 43.64
C THR A 191 -48.82 95.86 43.67
N THR A 192 -49.47 96.89 43.13
CA THR A 192 -48.96 98.27 43.16
C THR A 192 -48.78 98.77 44.60
N LYS A 193 -49.73 98.51 45.51
CA LYS A 193 -49.60 98.87 46.93
C LYS A 193 -48.40 98.18 47.60
N ARG A 194 -48.18 96.89 47.34
CA ARG A 194 -47.02 96.16 47.87
C ARG A 194 -45.72 96.75 47.35
N ASN A 195 -45.68 97.12 46.07
CA ASN A 195 -44.49 97.71 45.46
C ASN A 195 -44.12 99.09 46.03
N LEU A 196 -45.09 99.87 46.52
CA LEU A 196 -44.84 101.17 47.15
C LEU A 196 -43.90 101.09 48.37
N ALA A 197 -43.85 99.94 49.06
CA ALA A 197 -42.92 99.75 50.17
C ALA A 197 -41.46 99.90 49.73
N PHE A 198 -41.12 99.44 48.52
CA PHE A 198 -39.77 99.60 47.94
C PHE A 198 -39.45 101.03 47.52
N ALA A 199 -40.44 101.93 47.42
CA ALA A 199 -40.21 103.34 47.17
C ALA A 199 -39.88 104.15 48.45
N ARG A 200 -40.01 103.56 49.66
CA ARG A 200 -39.67 104.19 50.93
C ARG A 200 -38.32 103.68 51.43
N MET A 201 -37.38 104.58 51.77
CA MET A 201 -36.10 104.20 52.38
C MET A 201 -36.17 104.21 53.92
N PRO A 202 -35.80 103.11 54.61
CA PRO A 202 -35.61 103.07 56.06
C PRO A 202 -34.32 103.79 56.54
N SER A 203 -34.19 104.03 57.84
CA SER A 203 -32.97 104.59 58.46
C SER A 203 -31.80 103.59 58.47
N PRO A 204 -30.55 104.00 58.18
CA PRO A 204 -29.38 103.10 58.10
C PRO A 204 -28.82 102.67 59.48
N ASP A 205 -28.33 101.42 59.57
CA ASP A 205 -27.65 100.88 60.76
C ASP A 205 -26.13 101.06 60.69
N LEU A 206 -25.61 102.07 61.40
CA LEU A 206 -24.20 102.44 61.37
C LEU A 206 -23.29 101.52 62.23
N LYS A 207 -23.85 100.76 63.18
CA LYS A 207 -23.04 99.99 64.15
C LYS A 207 -22.47 98.72 63.53
N THR A 208 -23.32 97.96 62.85
CA THR A 208 -22.92 96.73 62.15
C THR A 208 -22.00 97.04 60.98
N ALA A 209 -22.26 98.13 60.26
CA ALA A 209 -21.43 98.60 59.15
C ALA A 209 -19.96 98.86 59.55
N LEU A 210 -19.72 99.49 60.70
CA LEU A 210 -18.36 99.80 61.17
C LEU A 210 -17.54 98.55 61.50
N HIS A 211 -18.17 97.54 62.11
CA HIS A 211 -17.47 96.31 62.44
C HIS A 211 -17.01 95.56 61.18
N VAL A 212 -17.94 95.37 60.22
CA VAL A 212 -17.65 94.72 58.93
C VAL A 212 -16.55 95.47 58.18
N LEU A 213 -16.55 96.80 58.21
CA LEU A 213 -15.49 97.60 57.59
C LEU A 213 -14.11 97.36 58.22
N SER A 214 -14.06 97.16 59.54
CA SER A 214 -12.80 97.05 60.28
C SER A 214 -12.14 95.67 60.23
N THR A 215 -12.94 94.60 60.35
CA THR A 215 -12.44 93.22 60.45
C THR A 215 -12.66 92.42 59.18
N GLY A 216 -13.45 92.94 58.24
CA GLY A 216 -13.90 92.20 57.05
C GLY A 216 -14.79 90.98 57.37
N THR A 217 -15.13 90.76 58.64
CA THR A 217 -15.83 89.56 59.13
C THR A 217 -16.92 89.94 60.12
N ALA A 218 -17.99 89.15 60.18
CA ALA A 218 -19.11 89.34 61.10
C ALA A 218 -19.19 88.15 62.08
N PRO A 219 -18.62 88.23 63.30
CA PRO A 219 -18.57 87.12 64.25
C PRO A 219 -19.94 86.61 64.71
N TRP A 220 -20.97 87.46 64.64
CA TRP A 220 -22.36 87.09 64.94
C TRP A 220 -23.07 86.37 63.78
N PHE A 221 -22.41 86.26 62.63
CA PHE A 221 -22.92 85.55 61.47
C PHE A 221 -22.07 84.28 61.27
N PRO A 222 -22.68 83.08 61.27
CA PRO A 222 -21.93 81.87 60.95
C PRO A 222 -21.38 81.98 59.53
N ASP A 223 -20.13 81.57 59.32
CA ASP A 223 -19.63 81.46 57.95
C ASP A 223 -20.43 80.37 57.24
N LEU A 224 -21.13 80.77 56.19
CA LEU A 224 -21.98 79.88 55.40
C LEU A 224 -21.20 79.23 54.24
N ASN A 225 -19.86 79.44 54.18
CA ASN A 225 -18.96 78.93 53.16
C ASN A 225 -19.38 79.30 51.73
N TYR A 226 -20.04 80.44 51.55
CA TYR A 226 -20.45 80.92 50.21
C TYR A 226 -19.28 81.47 49.39
N ILE A 227 -18.17 81.82 50.04
CA ILE A 227 -16.95 82.25 49.38
C ILE A 227 -16.02 81.04 49.28
N GLU A 228 -15.64 80.68 48.06
CA GLU A 228 -14.67 79.62 47.84
C GLU A 228 -13.34 79.97 48.55
N PRO A 229 -12.76 79.06 49.35
CA PRO A 229 -11.48 79.30 49.99
C PRO A 229 -10.39 79.50 48.92
N PRO A 230 -9.29 80.21 49.26
CA PRO A 230 -8.21 80.45 48.30
C PRO A 230 -7.66 79.11 47.77
N PRO A 231 -7.30 79.04 46.48
CA PRO A 231 -6.79 77.81 45.89
C PRO A 231 -5.49 77.38 46.59
N ILE A 232 -5.42 76.12 46.98
CA ILE A 232 -4.26 75.53 47.66
C ILE A 232 -3.01 75.71 46.79
N SER A 233 -1.93 76.22 47.38
CA SER A 233 -0.65 76.44 46.70
C SER A 233 0.02 75.11 46.31
N VAL A 234 0.93 75.13 45.34
CA VAL A 234 1.65 73.93 44.90
C VAL A 234 2.56 73.39 46.01
N GLU A 235 3.17 74.28 46.81
CA GLU A 235 4.00 73.90 47.95
C GLU A 235 3.18 73.21 49.04
N GLU A 236 2.00 73.74 49.38
CA GLU A 236 1.06 73.10 50.31
C GLU A 236 0.58 71.74 49.80
N LYS A 237 0.32 71.59 48.49
CA LYS A 237 -0.02 70.28 47.92
C LYS A 237 1.10 69.27 48.10
N LEU A 238 2.35 69.66 47.88
CA LEU A 238 3.50 68.78 48.06
C LEU A 238 3.74 68.43 49.53
N THR A 239 3.56 69.38 50.46
CA THR A 239 3.66 69.08 51.89
C THR A 239 2.56 68.09 52.32
N TRP A 240 1.33 68.25 51.82
CA TRP A 240 0.23 67.32 52.11
C TRP A 240 0.47 65.92 51.51
N ILE A 241 1.00 65.85 50.28
CA ILE A 241 1.38 64.57 49.65
C ILE A 241 2.50 63.87 50.44
N ASN A 242 3.47 64.62 50.94
CA ASN A 242 4.53 64.08 51.77
C ASN A 242 4.00 63.62 53.14
N ALA A 243 3.09 64.38 53.75
CA ALA A 243 2.39 63.96 54.96
C ALA A 243 1.64 62.63 54.71
N LEU A 244 0.89 62.51 53.60
CA LEU A 244 0.22 61.26 53.23
C LEU A 244 1.19 60.08 53.08
N ASN A 245 2.37 60.27 52.48
CA ASN A 245 3.40 59.22 52.43
C ASN A 245 3.81 58.77 53.85
N THR A 246 4.00 59.72 54.77
CA THR A 246 4.35 59.39 56.16
C THR A 246 3.22 58.65 56.87
N HIS A 247 1.97 59.10 56.73
CA HIS A 247 0.82 58.41 57.34
C HIS A 247 0.59 57.01 56.77
N LEU A 248 0.70 56.83 55.45
CA LEU A 248 0.64 55.50 54.82
C LEU A 248 1.76 54.59 55.35
N SER A 249 2.98 55.12 55.51
CA SER A 249 4.10 54.35 56.05
C SER A 249 3.91 53.98 57.52
N LEU A 250 3.32 54.86 58.33
CA LEU A 250 3.02 54.59 59.73
C LEU A 250 1.93 53.53 59.84
N ARG A 251 0.83 53.66 59.09
CA ARG A 251 -0.29 52.73 59.13
C ARG A 251 0.10 51.32 58.70
N LEU A 252 0.85 51.18 57.60
CA LEU A 252 1.28 49.87 57.09
C LEU A 252 2.29 49.17 58.00
N ASN A 253 3.13 49.91 58.73
CA ASN A 253 4.14 49.34 59.62
C ASN A 253 3.62 49.08 61.04
N LEU A 254 2.64 49.86 61.52
CA LEU A 254 2.17 49.79 62.91
C LEU A 254 0.90 48.98 63.10
N ASP A 255 -0.14 49.22 62.29
CA ASP A 255 -1.45 48.57 62.48
C ASP A 255 -1.70 47.39 61.52
N GLU A 256 -1.34 47.56 60.25
CA GLU A 256 -1.67 46.60 59.20
C GLU A 256 -0.58 45.54 58.97
N PHE A 257 0.56 45.60 59.67
CA PHE A 257 1.72 44.74 59.42
C PHE A 257 1.37 43.23 59.38
N ASP A 258 0.56 42.76 60.34
CA ASP A 258 0.13 41.37 60.41
C ASP A 258 -1.07 41.05 59.50
N LYS A 259 -1.79 42.08 59.02
CA LYS A 259 -3.00 41.97 58.18
C LYS A 259 -2.66 42.00 56.68
N ILE A 260 -1.47 42.44 56.29
CA ILE A 260 -1.02 42.49 54.89
C ILE A 260 -0.91 41.06 54.32
N PRO A 261 -1.66 40.75 53.25
CA PRO A 261 -1.53 39.48 52.55
C PRO A 261 -0.08 39.22 52.12
N PRO A 262 0.41 37.97 52.15
CA PRO A 262 1.81 37.68 51.79
C PRO A 262 2.18 38.17 50.38
N GLN A 263 1.21 38.23 49.47
CA GLN A 263 1.37 38.72 48.09
C GLN A 263 1.51 40.25 48.01
N PHE A 264 1.07 41.00 49.03
CA PHE A 264 1.15 42.46 49.12
C PHE A 264 2.34 42.95 49.95
N ARG A 265 3.27 42.07 50.34
CA ARG A 265 4.48 42.45 51.08
C ARG A 265 5.48 43.26 50.25
N ASP A 266 5.44 43.13 48.93
CA ASP A 266 6.21 43.97 48.01
C ASP A 266 5.39 45.21 47.64
N TYR A 267 5.66 46.32 48.34
CA TYR A 267 4.96 47.58 48.15
C TYR A 267 5.90 48.78 48.16
N LYS A 268 5.48 49.85 47.47
CA LYS A 268 6.22 51.11 47.39
C LYS A 268 5.31 52.28 47.72
N ILE A 269 5.74 53.15 48.64
CA ILE A 269 5.02 54.37 48.99
C ILE A 269 5.68 55.55 48.28
N SER A 270 4.90 56.30 47.49
CA SER A 270 5.37 57.52 46.84
C SER A 270 4.19 58.38 46.36
N SER A 271 4.36 59.70 46.27
CA SER A 271 3.32 60.61 45.74
C SER A 271 1.94 60.46 46.40
N GLY A 272 1.89 60.20 47.71
CA GLY A 272 0.67 60.13 48.51
C GLY A 272 -0.12 58.84 48.31
N ARG A 273 0.48 57.80 47.73
CA ARG A 273 -0.14 56.49 47.52
C ARG A 273 0.81 55.36 47.87
N VAL A 274 0.25 54.19 48.18
CA VAL A 274 0.95 52.92 48.26
C VAL A 274 0.63 52.11 47.01
N THR A 275 1.66 51.64 46.32
CA THR A 275 1.56 50.73 45.17
C THR A 275 1.94 49.33 45.63
N PHE A 276 0.99 48.40 45.58
CA PHE A 276 1.24 46.98 45.81
C PHE A 276 1.52 46.28 44.49
N LYS A 277 2.57 45.46 44.42
CA LYS A 277 2.94 44.72 43.22
C LYS A 277 2.83 43.22 43.44
N VAL A 278 1.98 42.58 42.63
CA VAL A 278 1.86 41.12 42.56
C VAL A 278 2.48 40.64 41.25
N PRO A 279 3.66 39.98 41.29
CA PRO A 279 4.42 39.66 40.09
C PRO A 279 3.61 38.77 39.13
N GLY A 280 3.54 39.19 37.86
CA GLY A 280 2.84 38.44 36.82
C GLY A 280 1.31 38.51 36.92
N GLU A 281 0.73 39.32 37.81
CA GLU A 281 -0.71 39.52 37.91
C GLU A 281 -1.10 40.99 37.73
N PHE A 282 -0.81 41.85 38.72
CA PHE A 282 -1.23 43.25 38.72
C PHE A 282 -0.43 44.14 39.69
N GLU A 283 -0.56 45.45 39.47
CA GLU A 283 -0.18 46.51 40.38
C GLU A 283 -1.44 47.31 40.77
N VAL A 284 -1.61 47.61 42.05
CA VAL A 284 -2.72 48.43 42.56
C VAL A 284 -2.22 49.60 43.39
N ASP A 285 -2.78 50.78 43.14
CA ASP A 285 -2.48 52.01 43.87
C ASP A 285 -3.62 52.31 44.86
N LEU A 286 -3.30 52.39 46.15
CA LEU A 286 -4.24 52.74 47.23
C LEU A 286 -3.76 53.99 47.99
N THR A 287 -4.69 54.73 48.60
CA THR A 287 -4.41 55.87 49.49
C THR A 287 -5.30 55.85 50.72
N ILE A 288 -5.06 56.76 51.66
CA ILE A 288 -5.93 57.06 52.79
C ILE A 288 -6.59 58.43 52.58
N ALA A 289 -7.79 58.60 53.12
CA ALA A 289 -8.51 59.88 53.12
C ALA A 289 -8.45 60.60 54.48
N ASP A 290 -7.95 59.92 55.51
CA ASP A 290 -7.91 60.39 56.90
C ASP A 290 -6.68 59.82 57.60
N GLU A 291 -6.27 60.46 58.69
CA GLU A 291 -5.16 60.03 59.55
C GLU A 291 -5.58 58.87 60.48
N ASP A 292 -6.88 58.71 60.74
CA ASP A 292 -7.43 57.62 61.55
C ASP A 292 -7.20 56.23 60.89
N PHE A 293 -6.56 55.33 61.63
CA PHE A 293 -6.18 54.00 61.15
C PHE A 293 -7.39 53.07 60.97
N GLU A 294 -8.51 53.33 61.63
CA GLU A 294 -9.74 52.52 61.52
C GLU A 294 -10.49 52.76 60.20
N LYS A 295 -10.24 53.89 59.52
CA LYS A 295 -10.92 54.23 58.25
C LYS A 295 -10.32 53.45 57.09
N GLN A 296 -11.10 53.10 56.08
CA GLN A 296 -10.62 52.28 54.97
C GLN A 296 -9.53 52.96 54.09
N PHE A 297 -8.80 52.13 53.35
CA PHE A 297 -8.04 52.59 52.18
C PHE A 297 -8.97 52.90 51.00
N TRP A 298 -8.52 53.73 50.08
CA TRP A 298 -9.23 54.15 48.88
C TRP A 298 -8.45 53.78 47.63
N PHE A 299 -9.15 53.21 46.67
CA PHE A 299 -8.65 52.84 45.36
C PHE A 299 -8.30 54.07 44.52
N ILE A 300 -7.12 54.07 43.87
CA ILE A 300 -6.72 55.10 42.91
C ILE A 300 -6.66 54.53 41.49
N ASP A 301 -5.84 53.51 41.28
CA ASP A 301 -5.53 52.99 39.95
C ASP A 301 -5.16 51.50 39.97
N PHE A 302 -5.32 50.85 38.82
CA PHE A 302 -5.04 49.43 38.65
C PHE A 302 -4.37 49.17 37.30
N ARG A 303 -3.30 48.37 37.30
CA ARG A 303 -2.52 48.02 36.11
C ARG A 303 -2.26 46.51 36.07
N PHE A 304 -2.40 45.89 34.91
CA PHE A 304 -2.04 44.47 34.74
C PHE A 304 -0.52 44.29 34.60
N ASP A 305 0.03 43.24 35.20
CA ASP A 305 1.47 42.89 35.12
C ASP A 305 1.72 41.59 34.31
N PHE A 306 0.73 41.12 33.54
CA PHE A 306 0.89 40.00 32.59
C PHE A 306 0.87 40.48 31.14
N LYS A 307 1.43 39.67 30.23
CA LYS A 307 1.49 39.94 28.79
C LYS A 307 0.84 38.81 28.02
N PRO A 308 0.12 39.08 26.92
CA PRO A 308 -0.45 40.38 26.57
C PRO A 308 -1.60 40.75 27.54
N ALA A 309 -1.70 42.01 27.92
CA ALA A 309 -2.84 42.57 28.64
C ALA A 309 -3.29 43.87 27.97
N ALA A 310 -4.49 44.35 28.32
CA ALA A 310 -4.94 45.67 27.90
C ALA A 310 -4.01 46.74 28.45
N ALA A 311 -3.52 47.63 27.59
CA ALA A 311 -2.56 48.69 27.98
C ALA A 311 -3.17 49.69 28.97
N THR A 312 -4.49 49.93 28.88
CA THR A 312 -5.23 50.84 29.75
C THR A 312 -6.63 50.28 30.00
N LEU A 313 -7.14 50.45 31.22
CA LEU A 313 -8.54 50.22 31.53
C LEU A 313 -9.39 51.37 30.96
N SER A 314 -10.54 51.07 30.39
CA SER A 314 -11.51 52.11 29.99
C SER A 314 -12.07 52.83 31.22
N ASP A 315 -12.34 54.13 31.10
CA ASP A 315 -12.85 54.96 32.21
C ASP A 315 -14.10 54.38 32.88
N SER A 316 -15.02 53.79 32.12
CA SER A 316 -16.22 53.13 32.67
C SER A 316 -15.91 51.90 33.51
N LEU A 317 -14.95 51.06 33.09
CA LEU A 317 -14.48 49.92 33.88
C LEU A 317 -13.73 50.38 35.11
N ARG A 318 -12.94 51.46 35.01
CA ARG A 318 -12.23 52.03 36.15
C ARG A 318 -13.20 52.51 37.23
N LEU A 319 -14.25 53.24 36.87
CA LEU A 319 -15.28 53.70 37.82
C LEU A 319 -16.00 52.54 38.51
N ASN A 320 -16.34 51.48 37.77
CA ASN A 320 -16.96 50.28 38.35
C ASN A 320 -15.99 49.51 39.26
N LEU A 321 -14.73 49.41 38.86
CA LEU A 321 -13.69 48.74 39.64
C LEU A 321 -13.39 49.52 40.92
N GLU A 322 -13.37 50.86 40.86
CA GLU A 322 -13.26 51.73 42.03
C GLU A 322 -14.37 51.46 43.04
N TRP A 323 -15.63 51.42 42.60
CA TRP A 323 -16.75 51.11 43.50
C TRP A 323 -16.63 49.72 44.13
N CYS A 324 -16.30 48.69 43.33
CA CYS A 324 -16.15 47.32 43.83
C CYS A 324 -14.98 47.17 44.79
N VAL A 325 -13.81 47.74 44.48
CA VAL A 325 -12.60 47.64 45.31
C VAL A 325 -12.79 48.43 46.59
N ASN A 326 -13.35 49.63 46.55
CA ASN A 326 -13.65 50.39 47.76
C ASN A 326 -14.66 49.65 48.64
N SER A 327 -15.70 49.02 48.07
CA SER A 327 -16.62 48.19 48.86
C SER A 327 -15.95 46.94 49.48
N ALA A 328 -14.95 46.36 48.79
CA ALA A 328 -14.17 45.24 49.33
C ALA A 328 -13.21 45.69 50.44
N LEU A 329 -12.57 46.85 50.28
CA LEU A 329 -11.70 47.48 51.27
C LEU A 329 -12.48 47.85 52.54
N GLU A 330 -13.71 48.32 52.41
CA GLU A 330 -14.58 48.66 53.55
C GLU A 330 -14.92 47.44 54.42
N LYS A 331 -15.13 46.27 53.79
CA LYS A 331 -15.62 45.06 54.47
C LYS A 331 -14.50 44.21 55.05
N ASP A 332 -13.50 43.92 54.23
CA ASP A 332 -12.50 42.86 54.47
C ASP A 332 -11.05 43.40 54.39
N GLY A 333 -10.87 44.73 54.30
CA GLY A 333 -9.57 45.39 54.27
C GLY A 333 -8.68 44.96 53.10
N LEU A 334 -7.36 44.95 53.32
CA LEU A 334 -6.36 44.62 52.29
C LEU A 334 -6.50 43.17 51.76
N ALA A 335 -6.92 42.22 52.60
CA ALA A 335 -7.15 40.84 52.20
C ALA A 335 -8.33 40.70 51.22
N GLY A 336 -9.45 41.39 51.50
CA GLY A 336 -10.59 41.45 50.58
C GLY A 336 -10.24 42.05 49.23
N CYS A 337 -9.46 43.13 49.24
CA CYS A 337 -8.94 43.78 48.03
C CYS A 337 -8.09 42.82 47.21
N TYR A 338 -7.12 42.13 47.83
CA TYR A 338 -6.30 41.14 47.15
C TYR A 338 -7.14 40.03 46.54
N HIS A 339 -8.06 39.41 47.30
CA HIS A 339 -8.90 38.33 46.79
C HIS A 339 -9.76 38.76 45.60
N PHE A 340 -10.40 39.92 45.67
CA PHE A 340 -11.21 40.44 44.57
C PHE A 340 -10.38 40.68 43.31
N LEU A 341 -9.26 41.39 43.43
CA LEU A 341 -8.40 41.73 42.30
C LEU A 341 -7.70 40.50 41.69
N HIS A 342 -7.25 39.58 42.53
CA HIS A 342 -6.67 38.30 42.10
C HIS A 342 -7.69 37.49 41.28
N GLU A 343 -8.92 37.35 41.78
CA GLU A 343 -9.98 36.59 41.09
C GLU A 343 -10.40 37.27 39.78
N LEU A 344 -10.39 38.60 39.73
CA LEU A 344 -10.60 39.42 38.53
C LEU A 344 -9.49 39.19 37.50
N VAL A 345 -8.23 39.17 37.92
CA VAL A 345 -7.07 38.95 37.04
C VAL A 345 -7.10 37.54 36.47
N LEU A 346 -7.35 36.50 37.26
CA LEU A 346 -7.48 35.13 36.77
C LEU A 346 -8.58 35.01 35.69
N THR A 347 -9.71 35.69 35.90
CA THR A 347 -10.81 35.73 34.91
C THR A 347 -10.41 36.52 33.67
N SER A 348 -9.65 37.60 33.82
CA SER A 348 -9.11 38.40 32.72
C SER A 348 -8.11 37.62 31.88
N LYS A 349 -7.25 36.82 32.52
CA LYS A 349 -6.32 35.89 31.86
C LYS A 349 -7.06 34.86 31.01
N ILE A 350 -8.13 34.26 31.53
CA ILE A 350 -9.00 33.33 30.77
C ILE A 350 -9.64 34.04 29.56
N ASN A 351 -10.13 35.27 29.75
CA ASN A 351 -10.71 36.05 28.66
C ASN A 351 -9.70 36.42 27.58
N GLU A 352 -8.45 36.68 27.95
CA GLU A 352 -7.38 36.94 26.99
C GLU A 352 -7.01 35.67 26.21
N ILE A 353 -6.90 34.51 26.88
CA ILE A 353 -6.73 33.22 26.18
C ILE A 353 -7.90 32.97 25.23
N LYS A 354 -9.13 33.26 25.64
CA LYS A 354 -10.32 33.15 24.79
C LYS A 354 -10.20 34.06 23.57
N ARG A 355 -9.80 35.32 23.76
CA ARG A 355 -9.61 36.29 22.66
C ARG A 355 -8.59 35.75 21.66
N GLN A 356 -7.44 35.27 22.13
CA GLN A 356 -6.40 34.67 21.29
C GLN A 356 -6.90 33.41 20.58
N ALA A 357 -7.59 32.50 21.28
CA ALA A 357 -8.15 31.28 20.70
C ALA A 357 -9.20 31.57 19.62
N LEU A 358 -10.06 32.57 19.82
CA LEU A 358 -11.02 33.04 18.81
C LEU A 358 -10.35 33.71 17.61
N GLN A 359 -9.20 34.36 17.82
CA GLN A 359 -8.41 34.92 16.73
C GLN A 359 -7.72 33.81 15.93
N LEU A 360 -7.18 32.79 16.60
CA LEU A 360 -6.61 31.59 15.97
C LEU A 360 -7.66 30.81 15.17
N SER A 361 -8.86 30.62 15.73
CA SER A 361 -9.95 29.88 15.06
C SER A 361 -10.51 30.59 13.81
N LYS A 362 -10.28 31.90 13.67
CA LYS A 362 -10.61 32.66 12.46
C LYS A 362 -9.45 32.77 11.46
N GLY A 363 -8.21 32.56 11.92
CA GLY A 363 -6.99 32.72 11.14
C GLY A 363 -6.36 31.38 10.77
N SER A 364 -5.17 31.11 11.30
CA SER A 364 -4.33 29.95 10.95
C SER A 364 -4.95 28.59 11.31
N TRP A 365 -5.93 28.55 12.22
CA TRP A 365 -6.60 27.32 12.68
C TRP A 365 -8.08 27.33 12.29
N ALA A 366 -8.40 27.94 11.14
CA ALA A 366 -9.77 28.02 10.63
C ALA A 366 -10.38 26.63 10.44
N GLY A 367 -11.53 26.39 11.07
CA GLY A 367 -12.29 25.13 10.95
C GLY A 367 -11.72 23.94 11.72
N THR A 368 -10.61 24.10 12.46
CA THR A 368 -9.99 23.03 13.28
C THR A 368 -10.12 23.23 14.79
N LEU A 369 -10.50 24.44 15.23
CA LEU A 369 -10.74 24.80 16.63
C LEU A 369 -12.20 25.20 16.87
N VAL A 370 -12.76 24.71 17.98
CA VAL A 370 -14.03 25.19 18.55
C VAL A 370 -13.78 25.66 19.97
N VAL A 371 -14.17 26.90 20.25
CA VAL A 371 -13.93 27.57 21.54
C VAL A 371 -15.28 27.73 22.26
N GLU A 372 -15.43 27.04 23.38
CA GLU A 372 -16.63 27.09 24.23
C GLU A 372 -16.32 27.81 25.55
N GLN A 373 -17.11 28.84 25.85
CA GLN A 373 -17.01 29.54 27.13
C GLN A 373 -17.86 28.85 28.18
N LEU A 374 -17.25 28.60 29.33
CA LEU A 374 -17.91 28.08 30.53
C LEU A 374 -17.88 29.15 31.62
N HIS A 375 -18.59 28.91 32.73
CA HIS A 375 -18.55 29.81 33.87
C HIS A 375 -17.14 29.81 34.47
N ARG A 376 -16.41 30.91 34.27
CA ARG A 376 -15.04 31.11 34.78
C ARG A 376 -14.06 30.00 34.34
N ALA A 377 -14.32 29.42 33.17
CA ALA A 377 -13.51 28.41 32.53
C ALA A 377 -13.65 28.50 31.00
N LEU A 378 -12.70 27.93 30.28
CA LEU A 378 -12.64 27.94 28.82
C LEU A 378 -12.31 26.54 28.32
N ALA A 379 -13.15 26.00 27.45
CA ALA A 379 -12.88 24.75 26.75
C ALA A 379 -12.47 25.04 25.31
N ILE A 380 -11.30 24.55 24.90
CA ILE A 380 -10.80 24.67 23.53
C ILE A 380 -10.72 23.27 22.93
N GLN A 381 -11.67 22.94 22.08
CA GLN A 381 -11.65 21.71 21.29
C GLN A 381 -10.75 21.91 20.07
N TYR A 382 -9.88 20.93 19.82
CA TYR A 382 -8.96 20.92 18.68
C TYR A 382 -9.16 19.68 17.80
N TRP A 383 -8.69 19.75 16.55
CA TRP A 383 -8.89 18.73 15.50
C TRP A 383 -10.36 18.40 15.25
N THR A 384 -11.20 19.42 15.18
CA THR A 384 -12.66 19.30 14.94
C THR A 384 -13.00 18.63 13.62
N SER A 385 -12.14 18.79 12.60
CA SER A 385 -12.17 18.06 11.33
C SER A 385 -12.22 16.54 11.52
N ARG A 386 -11.50 16.00 12.52
CA ARG A 386 -11.45 14.57 12.81
C ARG A 386 -12.63 14.10 13.66
N THR A 387 -13.18 14.98 14.50
CA THR A 387 -14.40 14.69 15.28
C THR A 387 -15.56 14.30 14.37
N ALA A 388 -15.67 14.89 13.17
CA ALA A 388 -16.70 14.53 12.19
C ALA A 388 -16.59 13.06 11.71
N SER A 389 -15.38 12.49 11.64
CA SER A 389 -15.16 11.12 11.18
C SER A 389 -15.14 10.08 12.33
N ALA A 390 -14.55 10.42 13.48
CA ALA A 390 -14.35 9.48 14.58
C ALA A 390 -15.44 9.56 15.67
N GLY A 391 -16.17 10.68 15.77
CA GLY A 391 -17.17 10.92 16.82
C GLY A 391 -16.60 11.20 18.22
N LEU A 392 -15.28 11.23 18.37
CA LEU A 392 -14.59 11.48 19.64
C LEU A 392 -14.02 12.89 19.65
N LYS A 393 -14.17 13.61 20.78
CA LYS A 393 -13.67 14.98 20.95
C LYS A 393 -12.39 14.97 21.78
N SER A 394 -11.48 15.88 21.46
CA SER A 394 -10.31 16.17 22.29
C SER A 394 -10.24 17.67 22.53
N TRP A 395 -10.06 18.09 23.78
CA TRP A 395 -10.11 19.48 24.17
C TRP A 395 -9.21 19.76 25.37
N VAL A 396 -8.89 21.04 25.57
CA VAL A 396 -8.21 21.54 26.77
C VAL A 396 -9.19 22.39 27.55
N LEU A 397 -9.33 22.08 28.83
CA LEU A 397 -10.15 22.85 29.77
C LEU A 397 -9.24 23.71 30.64
N ILE A 398 -9.41 25.02 30.56
CA ILE A 398 -8.67 25.99 31.34
C ILE A 398 -9.64 26.55 32.38
N ALA A 399 -9.35 26.36 33.66
CA ALA A 399 -10.24 26.73 34.74
C ALA A 399 -9.47 27.26 35.95
N VAL A 400 -10.15 28.07 36.77
CA VAL A 400 -9.62 28.49 38.07
C VAL A 400 -9.84 27.39 39.10
N ASN A 401 -8.76 26.95 39.73
CA ASN A 401 -8.80 26.01 40.84
C ASN A 401 -8.56 26.78 42.15
N SER A 402 -9.40 26.56 43.16
CA SER A 402 -9.31 27.22 44.46
C SER A 402 -8.24 26.63 45.37
N GLY A 403 -7.51 25.60 44.93
CA GLY A 403 -6.42 24.97 45.69
C GLY A 403 -6.84 24.18 46.94
N ARG A 404 -8.14 24.19 47.30
CA ARG A 404 -8.66 23.44 48.46
C ARG A 404 -8.50 21.94 48.26
N LYS A 405 -7.64 21.31 49.07
CA LYS A 405 -7.56 19.85 49.19
C LYS A 405 -8.74 19.38 50.05
N LYS A 406 -9.34 18.24 49.69
CA LYS A 406 -10.55 17.68 50.36
C LYS A 406 -10.42 17.45 51.88
N ASN A 407 -9.21 17.49 52.45
CA ASN A 407 -8.92 17.22 53.87
C ASN A 407 -7.89 18.21 54.50
N ALA A 408 -7.80 19.46 54.03
CA ALA A 408 -6.87 20.46 54.61
C ALA A 408 -7.46 21.18 55.84
N PRO A 409 -6.65 21.55 56.85
CA PRO A 409 -7.09 22.34 58.01
C PRO A 409 -7.66 23.71 57.58
N GLU A 410 -8.67 24.22 58.29
CA GLU A 410 -9.45 25.42 57.91
C GLU A 410 -8.63 26.73 57.87
N ASP A 411 -7.46 26.77 58.50
CA ASP A 411 -6.65 27.99 58.68
C ASP A 411 -5.86 28.42 57.43
N GLU A 412 -5.64 27.53 56.46
CA GLU A 412 -4.96 27.88 55.20
C GLU A 412 -5.97 27.82 54.04
N LYS A 413 -6.53 28.96 53.65
CA LYS A 413 -7.22 29.10 52.36
C LYS A 413 -6.15 29.40 51.29
N PRO A 414 -5.63 28.41 50.55
CA PRO A 414 -4.67 28.68 49.49
C PRO A 414 -5.27 29.63 48.45
N ALA A 415 -4.44 30.49 47.87
CA ALA A 415 -4.86 31.34 46.76
C ALA A 415 -5.29 30.49 45.55
N SER A 416 -6.29 30.98 44.82
CA SER A 416 -6.72 30.36 43.58
C SER A 416 -5.59 30.39 42.54
N TYR A 417 -5.60 29.45 41.60
CA TYR A 417 -4.64 29.47 40.49
C TYR A 417 -5.25 28.90 39.21
N LEU A 418 -4.63 29.23 38.08
CA LEU A 418 -5.07 28.76 36.78
C LEU A 418 -4.58 27.33 36.54
N THR A 419 -5.49 26.46 36.10
CA THR A 419 -5.18 25.07 35.75
C THR A 419 -5.62 24.75 34.33
N ALA A 420 -4.81 23.97 33.63
CA ALA A 420 -5.18 23.40 32.34
C ALA A 420 -5.27 21.87 32.46
N LYS A 421 -6.45 21.34 32.15
CA LYS A 421 -6.75 19.91 32.11
C LYS A 421 -6.88 19.46 30.66
N TRP A 422 -6.29 18.32 30.33
CA TRP A 422 -6.33 17.77 28.99
C TRP A 422 -7.32 16.62 28.89
N TYR A 423 -8.23 16.71 27.92
CA TYR A 423 -9.15 15.64 27.57
C TYR A 423 -8.80 15.12 26.17
N ARG A 424 -8.62 13.81 26.07
CA ARG A 424 -8.35 13.09 24.83
C ARG A 424 -9.43 12.03 24.62
N GLU A 425 -10.03 12.00 23.43
CA GLU A 425 -11.05 11.00 23.08
C GLU A 425 -12.16 10.87 24.15
N ASN A 426 -12.66 12.00 24.63
CA ASN A 426 -13.66 12.12 25.71
C ASN A 426 -13.21 11.64 27.12
N LYS A 427 -11.92 11.37 27.37
CA LYS A 427 -11.39 10.97 28.68
C LYS A 427 -10.37 11.98 29.20
N GLU A 428 -10.41 12.28 30.49
CA GLU A 428 -9.38 13.09 31.17
C GLU A 428 -8.06 12.33 31.19
N VAL A 429 -6.97 12.99 30.84
CA VAL A 429 -5.63 12.43 30.93
C VAL A 429 -5.08 12.77 32.32
N GLU A 430 -5.19 11.82 33.25
CA GLU A 430 -4.67 11.96 34.61
C GLU A 430 -3.14 11.83 34.65
N GLY A 431 -2.48 12.58 35.55
CA GLY A 431 -1.03 12.50 35.77
C GLY A 431 -0.16 13.39 34.86
N VAL A 432 -0.76 14.24 34.01
CA VAL A 432 -0.03 15.21 33.17
C VAL A 432 -0.34 16.64 33.62
N GLU A 433 0.67 17.35 34.13
CA GLU A 433 0.55 18.75 34.53
C GLU A 433 0.93 19.67 33.36
N ILE A 434 -0.06 20.34 32.75
CA ILE A 434 0.18 21.33 31.70
C ILE A 434 0.66 22.63 32.37
N ARG A 435 1.93 22.95 32.19
CA ARG A 435 2.51 24.21 32.67
C ARG A 435 1.95 25.37 31.85
N LEU A 436 1.27 26.28 32.54
CA LEU A 436 0.80 27.54 31.97
C LEU A 436 1.81 28.63 32.33
N ASP A 437 2.27 29.36 31.31
CA ASP A 437 3.05 30.57 31.53
C ASP A 437 2.09 31.66 32.02
N VAL A 438 2.23 32.01 33.30
CA VAL A 438 1.35 32.95 34.01
C VAL A 438 1.70 34.41 33.67
N GLU A 439 2.93 34.65 33.22
CA GLU A 439 3.45 35.97 32.85
C GLU A 439 3.23 36.26 31.37
N ASN A 440 3.51 35.29 30.47
CA ASN A 440 3.34 35.43 29.03
C ASN A 440 2.32 34.45 28.46
N ILE A 441 1.06 34.89 28.44
CA ILE A 441 -0.09 34.07 28.11
C ILE A 441 -0.21 33.94 26.58
N SER A 442 -0.03 32.71 26.09
CA SER A 442 -0.22 32.37 24.68
C SER A 442 -1.07 31.12 24.52
N ALA A 443 -2.28 31.29 23.99
CA ALA A 443 -3.17 30.21 23.60
C ALA A 443 -2.52 29.29 22.55
N GLU A 444 -1.72 29.87 21.65
CA GLU A 444 -1.05 29.13 20.58
C GLU A 444 0.05 28.21 21.13
N ASN A 445 0.87 28.69 22.07
CA ASN A 445 1.92 27.87 22.68
C ASN A 445 1.33 26.77 23.55
N LEU A 446 0.26 27.07 24.29
CA LEU A 446 -0.51 26.08 25.04
C LEU A 446 -1.03 24.97 24.12
N LEU A 447 -1.68 25.33 23.00
CA LEU A 447 -2.20 24.37 22.04
C LEU A 447 -1.07 23.56 21.37
N ARG A 448 0.03 24.20 20.95
CA ARG A 448 1.21 23.51 20.40
C ARG A 448 1.78 22.49 21.38
N HIS A 449 1.88 22.85 22.66
CA HIS A 449 2.40 21.94 23.68
C HIS A 449 1.48 20.73 23.88
N VAL A 450 0.17 20.95 24.03
CA VAL A 450 -0.81 19.86 24.19
C VAL A 450 -0.88 18.97 22.95
N ILE A 451 -0.86 19.56 21.77
CA ILE A 451 -0.88 18.82 20.51
C ILE A 451 0.42 18.05 20.29
N GLY A 452 1.57 18.61 20.68
CA GLY A 452 2.84 17.89 20.70
C GLY A 452 2.77 16.63 21.56
N MET A 453 2.20 16.74 22.77
CA MET A 453 1.97 15.56 23.64
C MET A 453 0.98 14.56 23.02
N HIS A 454 -0.05 15.03 22.31
CA HIS A 454 -0.99 14.15 21.60
C HIS A 454 -0.31 13.39 20.45
N ILE A 455 0.46 14.09 19.61
CA ILE A 455 1.20 13.50 18.50
C ILE A 455 2.22 12.49 19.05
N GLU A 456 2.94 12.83 20.12
CA GLU A 456 3.87 11.93 20.81
C GLU A 456 3.17 10.66 21.28
N PHE A 457 1.99 10.76 21.89
CA PHE A 457 1.20 9.61 22.31
C PHE A 457 0.80 8.70 21.14
N VAL A 458 0.32 9.29 20.03
CA VAL A 458 -0.12 8.50 18.87
C VAL A 458 1.06 7.84 18.17
N LEU A 459 2.13 8.58 17.89
CA LEU A 459 3.31 8.05 17.19
C LEU A 459 4.06 7.03 18.05
N ARG A 460 4.20 7.23 19.37
CA ARG A 460 4.73 6.20 20.28
C ARG A 460 3.83 4.98 20.31
N GLY A 461 2.51 5.16 20.42
CA GLY A 461 1.58 4.04 20.41
C GLY A 461 1.69 3.18 19.14
N ILE A 462 1.84 3.80 17.96
CA ILE A 462 2.04 3.08 16.69
C ILE A 462 3.41 2.39 16.69
N HIS A 463 4.46 3.09 17.10
CA HIS A 463 5.82 2.56 17.19
C HIS A 463 5.90 1.34 18.11
N ASP A 464 5.33 1.42 19.32
CA ASP A 464 5.40 0.36 20.32
C ASP A 464 4.63 -0.89 19.87
N LYS A 465 3.44 -0.72 19.27
CA LYS A 465 2.71 -1.83 18.64
C LYS A 465 3.44 -2.43 17.43
N LEU A 466 4.16 -1.62 16.66
CA LEU A 466 5.00 -2.14 15.57
C LEU A 466 6.21 -2.91 16.11
N LEU A 467 6.82 -2.45 17.21
CA LEU A 467 7.93 -3.15 17.86
C LEU A 467 7.54 -4.55 18.39
N GLU A 468 6.28 -4.75 18.77
CA GLU A 468 5.75 -6.07 19.14
C GLU A 468 5.72 -7.05 17.97
N ALA A 469 5.72 -6.57 16.72
CA ALA A 469 5.64 -7.44 15.55
C ALA A 469 6.97 -8.17 15.29
N PRO A 470 6.93 -9.46 14.88
CA PRO A 470 8.13 -10.29 14.71
C PRO A 470 9.18 -9.72 13.74
N ARG A 471 8.76 -8.95 12.71
CA ARG A 471 9.68 -8.29 11.77
C ARG A 471 10.66 -7.35 12.48
N PHE A 472 10.16 -6.53 13.40
CA PHE A 472 10.97 -5.53 14.09
C PHE A 472 11.75 -6.15 15.25
N GLN A 473 11.16 -7.12 15.97
CA GLN A 473 11.88 -7.91 16.99
C GLN A 473 13.09 -8.65 16.41
N ASN A 474 12.92 -9.25 15.23
CA ASN A 474 13.99 -9.98 14.53
C ASN A 474 14.96 -9.07 13.78
N LYS A 475 14.83 -7.73 13.91
CA LYS A 475 15.64 -6.71 13.23
C LYS A 475 15.69 -6.87 11.71
N GLN A 476 14.56 -7.28 11.10
CA GLN A 476 14.44 -7.46 9.65
C GLN A 476 14.15 -6.15 8.91
N ALA A 477 13.67 -5.12 9.61
CA ALA A 477 13.42 -3.78 9.08
C ALA A 477 13.75 -2.73 10.14
N GLY A 478 14.35 -1.61 9.72
CA GLY A 478 14.59 -0.45 10.57
C GLY A 478 13.31 0.33 10.86
N MET A 479 13.23 0.88 12.07
CA MET A 479 12.19 1.83 12.47
C MET A 479 12.84 2.92 13.32
N LEU A 480 12.49 4.18 13.05
CA LEU A 480 13.01 5.33 13.76
C LEU A 480 11.86 6.25 14.14
N LEU A 481 11.74 6.51 15.44
CA LEU A 481 10.79 7.46 15.98
C LEU A 481 11.54 8.73 16.40
N ASN A 482 11.16 9.86 15.80
CA ASN A 482 11.67 11.17 16.19
C ASN A 482 10.53 11.99 16.79
N ILE A 483 10.71 12.48 18.02
CA ILE A 483 9.72 13.28 18.74
C ILE A 483 10.38 14.59 19.16
N SER A 484 9.81 15.69 18.69
CA SER A 484 10.23 17.04 19.03
C SER A 484 9.25 17.67 20.01
N LYS A 485 9.76 18.18 21.14
CA LYS A 485 8.95 18.87 22.15
C LYS A 485 8.73 20.35 21.83
N SER A 486 9.60 20.95 21.03
CA SER A 486 9.54 22.37 20.65
C SER A 486 8.70 22.60 19.40
N ASP A 487 8.80 21.68 18.43
CA ASP A 487 8.05 21.75 17.17
C ASP A 487 7.29 20.43 16.94
N PRO A 488 5.97 20.40 17.20
CA PRO A 488 5.14 19.23 16.96
C PRO A 488 5.19 18.73 15.50
N ALA A 489 5.38 19.61 14.51
CA ALA A 489 5.40 19.25 13.10
C ALA A 489 6.64 18.43 12.70
N ALA A 490 7.74 18.57 13.44
CA ALA A 490 8.97 17.82 13.22
C ALA A 490 8.87 16.36 13.71
N SER A 491 7.84 16.01 14.50
CA SER A 491 7.64 14.67 15.03
C SER A 491 7.16 13.70 13.95
N HIS A 492 7.86 12.59 13.77
CA HIS A 492 7.55 11.61 12.72
C HIS A 492 8.07 10.21 13.06
N LEU A 493 7.46 9.21 12.44
CA LEU A 493 7.82 7.80 12.52
C LEU A 493 8.26 7.31 11.14
N THR A 494 9.51 6.91 10.99
CA THR A 494 10.05 6.37 9.75
C THR A 494 10.20 4.86 9.85
N THR A 495 9.74 4.14 8.82
CA THR A 495 9.82 2.68 8.73
C THR A 495 10.45 2.27 7.42
N GLN A 496 11.32 1.26 7.47
CA GLN A 496 11.96 0.71 6.29
C GLN A 496 10.97 -0.19 5.53
N VAL A 497 10.69 0.15 4.27
CA VAL A 497 9.72 -0.56 3.43
C VAL A 497 10.39 -1.49 2.41
N GLY A 498 11.62 -1.16 2.00
CA GLY A 498 12.42 -1.98 1.08
C GLY A 498 13.89 -1.97 1.49
N PHE A 499 14.78 -2.41 0.60
CA PHE A 499 16.21 -2.45 0.91
C PHE A 499 16.80 -1.08 1.26
N SER A 500 16.44 -0.03 0.51
CA SER A 500 16.98 1.34 0.65
C SER A 500 15.89 2.42 0.70
N SER A 501 14.63 2.01 0.88
CA SER A 501 13.48 2.90 0.77
C SER A 501 12.70 2.90 2.06
N ASP A 502 12.48 4.10 2.59
CA ASP A 502 11.80 4.33 3.84
C ASP A 502 10.50 5.09 3.60
N VAL A 503 9.54 4.90 4.49
CA VAL A 503 8.28 5.63 4.55
C VAL A 503 8.18 6.33 5.88
N THR A 504 7.86 7.61 5.84
CA THR A 504 7.70 8.46 7.02
C THR A 504 6.24 8.80 7.22
N LEU A 505 5.71 8.42 8.37
CA LEU A 505 4.41 8.82 8.88
C LEU A 505 4.58 10.04 9.79
N SER A 506 3.87 11.12 9.48
CA SER A 506 3.84 12.34 10.27
C SER A 506 2.40 12.82 10.45
N MET A 507 2.15 13.70 11.41
CA MET A 507 0.83 14.27 11.64
C MET A 507 0.92 15.79 11.55
N GLU A 508 0.00 16.40 10.81
CA GLU A 508 -0.10 17.86 10.73
C GLU A 508 -0.67 18.41 12.04
N PRO A 509 0.04 19.29 12.77
CA PRO A 509 -0.39 19.72 14.10
C PRO A 509 -1.71 20.49 14.14
N VAL A 510 -2.05 21.25 13.09
CA VAL A 510 -3.24 22.11 13.07
C VAL A 510 -4.51 21.31 12.81
N THR A 511 -4.46 20.36 11.86
CA THR A 511 -5.63 19.61 11.39
C THR A 511 -5.77 18.24 12.06
N GLY A 512 -4.67 17.66 12.58
CA GLY A 512 -4.63 16.31 13.12
C GLY A 512 -4.68 15.22 12.06
N VAL A 513 -4.40 15.59 10.80
CA VAL A 513 -4.40 14.70 9.64
C VAL A 513 -3.02 14.03 9.54
N PHE A 514 -3.00 12.73 9.30
CA PHE A 514 -1.80 11.98 8.99
C PHE A 514 -1.36 12.26 7.56
N ALA A 515 -0.04 12.39 7.37
CA ALA A 515 0.62 12.53 6.09
C ALA A 515 1.68 11.43 5.93
N ILE A 516 1.69 10.75 4.78
CA ILE A 516 2.61 9.65 4.49
C ILE A 516 3.59 10.06 3.38
N LYS A 517 4.88 10.11 3.70
CA LYS A 517 5.95 10.48 2.77
C LYS A 517 6.76 9.24 2.34
N PRO A 518 7.15 9.10 1.06
CA PRO A 518 6.91 10.03 -0.04
C PRO A 518 5.46 10.00 -0.55
N HIS A 519 4.96 11.16 -0.99
CA HIS A 519 3.61 11.27 -1.56
C HIS A 519 3.57 10.62 -2.95
N SER A 520 2.68 9.65 -3.12
CA SER A 520 2.44 8.94 -4.36
C SER A 520 0.95 8.60 -4.47
N LYS A 521 0.50 8.19 -5.66
CA LYS A 521 -0.89 7.72 -5.84
C LYS A 521 -1.24 6.55 -4.92
N ILE A 522 -0.25 5.73 -4.56
CA ILE A 522 -0.42 4.60 -3.66
C ILE A 522 -0.58 5.09 -2.22
N THR A 523 0.31 5.96 -1.74
CA THR A 523 0.29 6.43 -0.36
C THR A 523 -0.94 7.30 -0.07
N PHE A 524 -1.44 8.05 -1.06
CA PHE A 524 -2.65 8.86 -0.93
C PHE A 524 -3.90 8.07 -0.50
N GLN A 525 -4.10 6.86 -1.04
CA GLN A 525 -5.26 6.03 -0.68
C GLN A 525 -5.21 5.63 0.79
N PHE A 526 -4.04 5.18 1.26
CA PHE A 526 -3.83 4.78 2.64
C PHE A 526 -3.84 5.96 3.61
N GLU A 527 -3.36 7.13 3.16
CA GLU A 527 -3.49 8.37 3.90
C GLU A 527 -4.96 8.75 4.11
N HIS A 528 -5.78 8.68 3.05
CA HIS A 528 -7.22 8.89 3.15
C HIS A 528 -7.90 7.89 4.08
N HIS A 529 -7.56 6.60 3.98
CA HIS A 529 -8.08 5.57 4.88
C HIS A 529 -7.70 5.81 6.34
N LEU A 530 -6.42 6.14 6.60
CA LEU A 530 -5.91 6.41 7.94
C LEU A 530 -6.58 7.62 8.60
N ASN A 531 -6.87 8.65 7.80
CA ASN A 531 -7.55 9.85 8.27
C ASN A 531 -9.03 9.63 8.61
N ASN A 532 -9.66 8.60 8.04
CA ASN A 532 -11.03 8.21 8.34
C ASN A 532 -11.12 7.11 9.43
N CYS A 533 -10.00 6.58 9.92
CA CYS A 533 -9.99 5.55 10.97
C CYS A 533 -10.40 6.12 12.35
N ARG A 534 -11.25 5.36 13.06
CA ARG A 534 -11.66 5.65 14.44
C ARG A 534 -10.51 5.52 15.45
N ASP A 535 -9.80 4.40 15.44
CA ASP A 535 -8.62 4.17 16.28
C ASP A 535 -7.35 4.58 15.51
N MET A 536 -6.70 5.64 15.97
CA MET A 536 -5.49 6.20 15.36
C MET A 536 -4.29 5.25 15.44
N ILE A 537 -4.17 4.50 16.54
CA ILE A 537 -2.99 3.68 16.78
C ILE A 537 -3.09 2.40 15.96
N THR A 538 -4.20 1.65 16.10
CA THR A 538 -4.38 0.39 15.36
C THR A 538 -4.56 0.64 13.86
N GLY A 539 -5.26 1.71 13.50
CA GLY A 539 -5.35 2.20 12.12
C GLY A 539 -3.99 2.58 11.55
N GLY A 540 -3.13 3.23 12.34
CA GLY A 540 -1.76 3.57 11.96
C GLY A 540 -0.92 2.34 11.64
N VAL A 541 -0.90 1.35 12.55
CA VAL A 541 -0.15 0.09 12.37
C VAL A 541 -0.57 -0.64 11.10
N THR A 542 -1.88 -0.79 10.88
CA THR A 542 -2.42 -1.50 9.72
C THR A 542 -2.12 -0.75 8.42
N ASN A 543 -2.34 0.57 8.36
CA ASN A 543 -2.08 1.36 7.16
C ASN A 543 -0.58 1.45 6.82
N VAL A 544 0.31 1.55 7.81
CA VAL A 544 1.77 1.51 7.57
C VAL A 544 2.16 0.18 6.92
N GLU A 545 1.61 -0.94 7.39
CA GLU A 545 1.84 -2.25 6.78
C GLU A 545 1.23 -2.35 5.36
N TYR A 546 0.03 -1.81 5.13
CA TYR A 546 -0.57 -1.81 3.79
C TYR A 546 0.22 -0.95 2.80
N VAL A 547 0.71 0.22 3.23
CA VAL A 547 1.61 1.07 2.43
C VAL A 547 2.88 0.31 2.09
N ARG A 548 3.51 -0.33 3.08
CA ARG A 548 4.69 -1.16 2.87
C ARG A 548 4.44 -2.23 1.81
N CYS A 549 3.36 -2.98 1.96
CA CYS A 549 3.01 -4.07 1.04
C CYS A 549 2.76 -3.56 -0.37
N SER A 550 2.09 -2.42 -0.51
CA SER A 550 1.74 -1.83 -1.82
C SER A 550 2.95 -1.26 -2.54
N LEU A 551 3.84 -0.55 -1.83
CA LEU A 551 5.10 -0.04 -2.39
C LEU A 551 6.04 -1.19 -2.76
N PHE A 552 6.08 -2.26 -1.96
CA PHE A 552 6.83 -3.45 -2.30
C PHE A 552 6.28 -4.12 -3.57
N GLU A 553 4.96 -4.27 -3.69
CA GLU A 553 4.34 -4.82 -4.90
C GLU A 553 4.63 -3.99 -6.15
N GLU A 554 4.50 -2.66 -6.07
CA GLU A 554 4.81 -1.77 -7.18
C GLU A 554 6.28 -1.92 -7.61
N LYS A 555 7.21 -1.91 -6.64
CA LYS A 555 8.64 -2.05 -6.92
C LYS A 555 8.97 -3.43 -7.50
N LEU A 556 8.36 -4.49 -6.96
CA LEU A 556 8.49 -5.86 -7.44
C LEU A 556 7.97 -6.01 -8.86
N SER A 557 6.78 -5.47 -9.16
CA SER A 557 6.18 -5.50 -10.49
C SER A 557 7.02 -4.72 -11.49
N ARG A 558 7.40 -3.47 -11.17
CA ARG A 558 8.18 -2.60 -12.05
C ARG A 558 9.54 -3.19 -12.43
N GLN A 559 10.30 -3.69 -11.45
CA GLN A 559 11.64 -4.28 -11.69
C GLN A 559 11.56 -5.72 -12.20
N GLY A 560 10.48 -6.43 -11.85
CA GLY A 560 10.21 -7.78 -12.35
C GLY A 560 9.88 -7.77 -13.84
N SER A 561 9.00 -6.86 -14.29
CA SER A 561 8.57 -6.78 -15.69
C SER A 561 9.70 -6.47 -16.66
N THR A 562 10.67 -5.65 -16.26
CA THR A 562 11.89 -5.40 -17.07
C THR A 562 12.76 -6.66 -17.21
N ASN A 563 12.66 -7.58 -16.26
CA ASN A 563 13.35 -8.88 -16.25
C ASN A 563 12.45 -10.05 -16.71
N GLY A 564 11.27 -9.73 -17.30
CA GLY A 564 10.30 -10.66 -17.87
C GLY A 564 9.50 -11.49 -16.84
N TRP A 565 9.37 -10.96 -15.62
CA TRP A 565 8.43 -11.43 -14.61
C TRP A 565 7.19 -10.57 -14.60
N HIS A 566 6.01 -11.18 -14.62
CA HIS A 566 4.74 -10.46 -14.59
C HIS A 566 3.89 -10.91 -13.42
N THR A 567 3.12 -9.98 -12.87
CA THR A 567 2.17 -10.28 -11.81
C THR A 567 0.98 -11.05 -12.39
N ALA A 568 0.68 -12.21 -11.81
CA ALA A 568 -0.43 -13.07 -12.21
C ALA A 568 -1.56 -13.02 -11.17
N ARG A 569 -2.75 -13.48 -11.57
CA ARG A 569 -3.84 -13.71 -10.61
C ARG A 569 -3.54 -14.94 -9.75
N PRO A 570 -3.99 -14.96 -8.48
CA PRO A 570 -3.83 -16.12 -7.63
C PRO A 570 -4.52 -17.33 -8.29
N PRO A 571 -3.79 -18.43 -8.56
CA PRO A 571 -4.29 -19.58 -9.31
C PRO A 571 -5.12 -20.56 -8.46
N MET A 572 -5.22 -20.33 -7.14
CA MET A 572 -5.74 -21.26 -6.13
C MET A 572 -6.51 -20.51 -5.03
N SER A 573 -7.39 -21.21 -4.31
CA SER A 573 -8.22 -20.62 -3.26
C SER A 573 -7.41 -20.26 -2.01
N MET A 574 -7.92 -19.33 -1.18
CA MET A 574 -7.22 -18.91 0.04
C MET A 574 -7.00 -20.06 1.03
N GLU A 575 -7.93 -21.01 1.08
CA GLU A 575 -7.84 -22.19 1.95
C GLU A 575 -6.73 -23.15 1.50
N GLU A 576 -6.61 -23.40 0.19
CA GLU A 576 -5.52 -24.20 -0.39
C GLU A 576 -4.14 -23.58 -0.12
N ILE A 577 -4.02 -22.25 -0.15
CA ILE A 577 -2.76 -21.56 0.14
C ILE A 577 -2.35 -21.76 1.61
N LYS A 578 -3.32 -21.68 2.53
CA LYS A 578 -3.08 -21.86 3.97
C LYS A 578 -2.68 -23.30 4.30
N THR A 579 -3.32 -24.30 3.69
CA THR A 579 -2.98 -25.72 3.91
C THR A 579 -1.58 -26.04 3.40
N MET A 580 -1.21 -25.52 2.23
CA MET A 580 0.14 -25.66 1.70
C MET A 580 1.16 -24.95 2.58
N THR A 581 1.12 -23.62 2.64
CA THR A 581 2.20 -22.80 3.22
C THR A 581 2.30 -22.91 4.74
N LYS A 582 1.28 -23.50 5.41
CA LYS A 582 1.11 -23.54 6.87
C LYS A 582 1.04 -22.15 7.52
N LYS A 583 1.06 -21.07 6.74
CA LYS A 583 0.91 -19.68 7.18
C LYS A 583 -0.58 -19.36 7.23
N ARG A 584 -1.04 -18.80 8.34
CA ARG A 584 -2.47 -18.47 8.53
C ARG A 584 -2.78 -17.01 8.23
N ASP A 585 -1.81 -16.13 8.41
CA ASP A 585 -1.99 -14.68 8.35
C ASP A 585 -0.93 -13.99 7.48
N TRP A 586 -1.38 -13.30 6.44
CA TRP A 586 -0.58 -12.38 5.62
C TRP A 586 -1.40 -11.15 5.27
N THR A 587 -0.75 -10.00 5.13
CA THR A 587 -1.41 -8.74 4.77
C THR A 587 -1.68 -8.68 3.27
N ARG A 588 -0.73 -9.16 2.46
CA ARG A 588 -0.82 -9.13 1.00
C ARG A 588 -0.12 -10.35 0.40
N SER A 589 -0.71 -10.94 -0.64
CA SER A 589 -0.12 -12.02 -1.42
C SER A 589 0.08 -11.57 -2.86
N ILE A 590 1.32 -11.66 -3.35
CA ILE A 590 1.68 -11.29 -4.72
C ILE A 590 2.08 -12.56 -5.46
N TRP A 591 1.53 -12.75 -6.66
CA TRP A 591 1.83 -13.90 -7.50
C TRP A 591 2.56 -13.41 -8.73
N ILE A 592 3.73 -13.97 -9.00
CA ILE A 592 4.54 -13.62 -10.18
C ILE A 592 4.86 -14.86 -11.00
N GLN A 593 4.92 -14.69 -12.31
CA GLN A 593 5.24 -15.73 -13.28
C GLN A 593 6.28 -15.21 -14.26
N ARG A 594 7.20 -16.08 -14.69
CA ARG A 594 8.27 -15.75 -15.65
C ARG A 594 7.84 -16.12 -17.07
N ASP A 595 8.10 -15.24 -18.04
CA ASP A 595 7.94 -15.59 -19.45
C ASP A 595 8.79 -16.80 -19.84
N GLY A 596 8.17 -17.77 -20.49
CA GLY A 596 8.83 -19.00 -20.95
C GLY A 596 8.84 -20.15 -19.93
N TRP A 597 8.21 -19.99 -18.76
CA TRP A 597 7.79 -21.09 -17.90
C TRP A 597 6.47 -21.71 -18.40
N ASP A 598 6.22 -22.97 -18.02
CA ASP A 598 4.90 -23.60 -18.14
C ASP A 598 3.90 -22.87 -17.22
N SER A 599 2.65 -22.71 -17.67
CA SER A 599 1.58 -21.98 -16.98
C SER A 599 1.27 -22.49 -15.57
N ARG A 600 1.74 -23.69 -15.22
CA ARG A 600 1.56 -24.30 -13.89
C ARG A 600 2.48 -23.73 -12.81
N TRP A 601 3.58 -23.07 -13.16
CA TRP A 601 4.58 -22.61 -12.20
C TRP A 601 4.41 -21.15 -11.81
N PHE A 602 4.42 -20.89 -10.51
CA PHE A 602 4.28 -19.55 -9.95
C PHE A 602 5.23 -19.35 -8.76
N VAL A 603 5.66 -18.11 -8.58
CA VAL A 603 6.27 -17.66 -7.32
C VAL A 603 5.23 -16.84 -6.56
N ALA A 604 4.94 -17.25 -5.34
CA ALA A 604 4.06 -16.52 -4.43
C ALA A 604 4.89 -15.81 -3.36
N VAL A 605 4.63 -14.52 -3.16
CA VAL A 605 5.26 -13.67 -2.14
C VAL A 605 4.20 -13.24 -1.14
N PHE A 606 4.31 -13.72 0.10
CA PHE A 606 3.40 -13.41 1.20
C PHE A 606 4.01 -12.36 2.12
N LEU A 607 3.50 -11.15 2.02
CA LEU A 607 3.92 -10.01 2.83
C LEU A 607 3.13 -9.96 4.13
N SER A 608 3.81 -9.89 5.27
CA SER A 608 3.16 -9.73 6.58
C SER A 608 4.02 -9.01 7.61
N LEU A 609 3.40 -8.50 8.68
CA LEU A 609 4.10 -7.96 9.86
C LEU A 609 5.01 -9.00 10.55
N GLY A 610 4.75 -10.29 10.34
CA GLY A 610 5.58 -11.39 10.86
C GLY A 610 6.82 -11.73 10.00
N GLY A 611 6.92 -11.15 8.81
CA GLY A 611 8.04 -11.39 7.87
C GLY A 611 7.55 -11.78 6.47
N ASP A 612 8.34 -11.40 5.47
CA ASP A 612 8.05 -11.71 4.06
C ASP A 612 8.52 -13.12 3.72
N GLU A 613 7.65 -13.91 3.09
CA GLU A 613 7.96 -15.26 2.65
C GLU A 613 7.76 -15.43 1.16
N TRP A 614 8.69 -16.15 0.54
CA TRP A 614 8.67 -16.42 -0.89
C TRP A 614 8.58 -17.93 -1.11
N TRP A 615 7.67 -18.34 -1.98
CA TRP A 615 7.37 -19.74 -2.25
C TRP A 615 7.37 -19.99 -3.75
N LEU A 616 8.02 -21.07 -4.17
CA LEU A 616 7.86 -21.63 -5.50
C LEU A 616 6.80 -22.73 -5.44
N LEU A 617 5.74 -22.56 -6.23
CA LEU A 617 4.54 -23.39 -6.20
C LEU A 617 4.22 -23.92 -7.61
N GLU A 618 3.90 -25.20 -7.67
CA GLU A 618 3.31 -25.83 -8.85
C GLU A 618 1.80 -25.94 -8.66
N THR A 619 1.03 -25.48 -9.64
CA THR A 619 -0.44 -25.49 -9.62
C THR A 619 -0.96 -26.59 -10.54
N ASN A 620 -1.88 -27.41 -10.03
CA ASN A 620 -2.57 -28.44 -10.80
C ASN A 620 -3.95 -27.92 -11.19
N SER A 621 -4.03 -27.10 -12.24
CA SER A 621 -5.28 -26.49 -12.71
C SER A 621 -6.28 -27.47 -13.36
N GLY A 622 -6.18 -28.78 -13.11
CA GLY A 622 -6.96 -29.81 -13.83
C GLY A 622 -7.48 -30.98 -13.00
N ASN A 623 -7.12 -31.13 -11.71
CA ASN A 623 -7.68 -32.22 -10.89
C ASN A 623 -7.60 -31.89 -9.38
N PRO A 624 -8.74 -31.71 -8.68
CA PRO A 624 -8.76 -31.33 -7.25
C PRO A 624 -8.27 -32.44 -6.30
N ASN A 625 -8.12 -33.69 -6.78
CA ASN A 625 -7.63 -34.82 -5.99
C ASN A 625 -6.08 -34.96 -5.99
N TYR A 626 -5.36 -34.09 -6.70
CA TYR A 626 -3.90 -34.15 -6.78
C TYR A 626 -3.29 -33.04 -5.92
N SER A 627 -2.53 -33.41 -4.90
CA SER A 627 -1.74 -32.45 -4.14
C SER A 627 -0.71 -31.77 -5.06
N PRO A 628 -0.44 -30.48 -4.86
CA PRO A 628 0.61 -29.75 -5.57
C PRO A 628 1.96 -30.47 -5.38
N SER A 629 2.64 -30.79 -6.48
CA SER A 629 3.79 -31.70 -6.48
C SER A 629 5.08 -31.06 -5.97
N LEU A 630 5.28 -29.75 -6.17
CA LEU A 630 6.40 -29.01 -5.57
C LEU A 630 5.89 -27.84 -4.74
N GLN A 631 6.32 -27.84 -3.48
CA GLN A 631 6.14 -26.74 -2.56
C GLN A 631 7.48 -26.43 -1.89
N ALA A 632 8.15 -25.37 -2.33
CA ALA A 632 9.46 -24.99 -1.81
C ALA A 632 9.47 -23.55 -1.31
N ARG A 633 9.79 -23.36 -0.02
CA ARG A 633 10.09 -22.04 0.55
C ARG A 633 11.47 -21.60 0.08
N LEU A 634 11.55 -20.42 -0.53
CA LEU A 634 12.79 -19.85 -1.04
C LEU A 634 13.56 -19.19 0.12
N PRO A 635 14.81 -19.59 0.39
CA PRO A 635 15.56 -19.10 1.54
C PRO A 635 16.16 -17.72 1.24
N PHE A 636 15.49 -16.65 1.67
CA PHE A 636 16.05 -15.31 1.69
C PHE A 636 16.65 -15.00 3.06
N ASN A 637 17.82 -14.37 3.08
CA ASN A 637 18.42 -13.85 4.32
C ASN A 637 17.49 -12.83 4.97
N LYS A 638 17.53 -12.73 6.31
CA LYS A 638 16.67 -11.85 7.13
C LYS A 638 16.68 -10.41 6.57
N GLY A 639 15.57 -9.97 5.96
CA GLY A 639 15.39 -8.61 5.44
C GLY A 639 14.76 -8.57 4.04
N CYS A 640 14.42 -7.36 3.57
CA CYS A 640 13.93 -7.15 2.20
C CYS A 640 15.07 -7.30 1.18
N PRO A 641 14.95 -8.17 0.16
CA PRO A 641 16.01 -8.34 -0.83
C PRO A 641 16.21 -7.06 -1.67
N HIS A 642 17.46 -6.80 -2.06
CA HIS A 642 17.77 -5.77 -3.05
C HIS A 642 17.38 -6.28 -4.44
N LEU A 643 16.27 -5.78 -4.98
CA LEU A 643 15.69 -6.21 -6.27
C LEU A 643 16.46 -5.66 -7.49
N SER A 644 17.79 -5.80 -7.53
CA SER A 644 18.62 -5.40 -8.68
C SER A 644 18.45 -6.33 -9.89
N ASP A 645 18.96 -5.91 -11.05
CA ASP A 645 18.97 -6.79 -12.23
C ASP A 645 19.79 -8.07 -11.99
N GLU A 646 20.89 -7.99 -11.24
CA GLU A 646 21.68 -9.17 -10.83
C GLU A 646 20.86 -10.12 -9.95
N PHE A 647 20.05 -9.56 -9.04
CA PHE A 647 19.11 -10.34 -8.24
C PHE A 647 18.14 -11.11 -9.13
N TRP A 648 17.49 -10.44 -10.09
CA TRP A 648 16.49 -11.08 -10.95
C TRP A 648 17.10 -12.15 -11.86
N GLN A 649 18.31 -11.94 -12.39
CA GLN A 649 19.02 -12.95 -13.17
C GLN A 649 19.35 -14.19 -12.33
N THR A 650 19.90 -13.97 -11.12
CA THR A 650 20.24 -15.06 -10.20
C THR A 650 18.98 -15.77 -9.69
N PHE A 651 17.93 -15.02 -9.39
CA PHE A 651 16.63 -15.52 -8.94
C PHE A 651 15.96 -16.38 -10.02
N THR A 652 15.99 -15.93 -11.28
CA THR A 652 15.46 -16.69 -12.43
C THR A 652 16.24 -17.98 -12.64
N ALA A 653 17.58 -17.93 -12.60
CA ALA A 653 18.41 -19.13 -12.72
C ALA A 653 18.17 -20.12 -11.58
N PHE A 654 18.06 -19.64 -10.34
CA PHE A 654 17.81 -20.47 -9.16
C PHE A 654 16.43 -21.12 -9.19
N THR A 655 15.37 -20.33 -9.38
CA THR A 655 13.99 -20.86 -9.42
C THR A 655 13.78 -21.80 -10.59
N THR A 656 14.33 -21.49 -11.78
CA THR A 656 14.24 -22.40 -12.93
C THR A 656 15.06 -23.68 -12.71
N GLY A 657 16.21 -23.59 -12.04
CA GLY A 657 16.99 -24.75 -11.63
C GLY A 657 16.25 -25.66 -10.62
N MET A 658 15.54 -25.06 -9.66
CA MET A 658 14.66 -25.78 -8.72
C MET A 658 13.52 -26.50 -9.44
N ILE A 659 12.90 -25.83 -10.44
CA ILE A 659 11.87 -26.46 -11.29
C ILE A 659 12.46 -27.65 -12.04
N ALA A 660 13.59 -27.48 -12.74
CA ALA A 660 14.26 -28.55 -13.49
C ALA A 660 14.61 -29.75 -12.60
N GLN A 661 15.19 -29.51 -11.42
CA GLN A 661 15.50 -30.56 -10.46
C GLN A 661 14.22 -31.29 -10.00
N SER A 662 13.14 -30.55 -9.69
CA SER A 662 11.90 -31.18 -9.21
C SER A 662 11.27 -32.10 -10.26
N ILE A 663 11.32 -31.70 -11.54
CA ILE A 663 10.82 -32.49 -12.66
C ILE A 663 11.68 -33.76 -12.82
N ASP A 664 13.00 -33.61 -12.81
CA ASP A 664 13.92 -34.74 -12.92
C ASP A 664 13.80 -35.71 -11.73
N SER A 665 13.70 -35.20 -10.50
CA SER A 665 13.46 -36.02 -9.30
C SER A 665 12.13 -36.75 -9.36
N ARG A 666 11.07 -36.12 -9.88
CA ARG A 666 9.76 -36.76 -10.07
C ARG A 666 9.83 -37.85 -11.13
N GLU A 667 10.50 -37.62 -12.26
CA GLU A 667 10.67 -38.64 -13.29
C GLU A 667 11.51 -39.83 -12.80
N LEU A 668 12.57 -39.56 -12.02
CA LEU A 668 13.36 -40.61 -11.37
C LEU A 668 12.53 -41.41 -10.37
N TYR A 669 11.69 -40.74 -9.58
CA TYR A 669 10.76 -41.40 -8.66
C TYR A 669 9.77 -42.30 -9.39
N LEU A 670 9.16 -41.82 -10.49
CA LEU A 670 8.24 -42.61 -11.33
C LEU A 670 8.92 -43.86 -11.90
N ARG A 671 10.23 -43.79 -12.19
CA ARG A 671 11.04 -44.91 -12.69
C ARG A 671 11.69 -45.74 -11.57
N GLN A 672 11.36 -45.48 -10.30
CA GLN A 672 11.92 -46.14 -9.10
C GLN A 672 13.46 -46.05 -8.97
N ILE A 673 14.06 -44.97 -9.48
CA ILE A 673 15.51 -44.73 -9.41
C ILE A 673 15.84 -43.91 -8.16
N LYS A 674 16.74 -44.42 -7.33
CA LYS A 674 17.27 -43.70 -6.16
C LYS A 674 18.04 -42.46 -6.61
N ASN A 675 17.69 -41.33 -6.01
CA ASN A 675 18.38 -40.06 -6.23
C ASN A 675 18.62 -39.34 -4.91
N GLN A 676 19.69 -38.55 -4.87
CA GLN A 676 20.03 -37.69 -3.75
C GLN A 676 20.19 -36.25 -4.24
N ALA A 677 19.41 -35.34 -3.67
CA ALA A 677 19.60 -33.91 -3.89
C ALA A 677 20.75 -33.41 -3.01
N SER A 678 21.72 -32.73 -3.61
CA SER A 678 22.87 -32.13 -2.94
C SER A 678 23.02 -30.68 -3.39
N ALA A 679 23.75 -29.87 -2.61
CA ALA A 679 24.09 -28.49 -2.99
C ALA A 679 25.46 -28.49 -3.69
N ASP A 680 25.63 -27.66 -4.73
CA ASP A 680 26.89 -27.55 -5.47
C ASP A 680 28.08 -27.27 -4.52
N PRO A 681 29.03 -28.22 -4.37
CA PRO A 681 30.15 -28.08 -3.46
C PRO A 681 31.21 -27.07 -3.96
N SER A 682 31.12 -26.64 -5.22
CA SER A 682 32.05 -25.67 -5.82
C SER A 682 31.68 -24.21 -5.55
N GLN A 683 30.50 -23.94 -4.96
CA GLN A 683 30.04 -22.59 -4.66
C GLN A 683 30.41 -22.18 -3.22
N PRO A 684 30.99 -20.98 -3.03
CA PRO A 684 31.32 -20.48 -1.70
C PRO A 684 30.05 -20.35 -0.86
N ALA A 685 30.19 -20.57 0.44
CA ALA A 685 29.05 -20.67 1.36
C ALA A 685 28.16 -19.41 1.42
N GLY A 686 28.62 -18.26 0.88
CA GLY A 686 27.98 -16.94 0.94
C GLY A 686 27.19 -16.47 -0.29
N LYS A 687 26.99 -17.27 -1.35
CA LYS A 687 26.04 -16.91 -2.43
C LYS A 687 24.59 -16.99 -1.93
N LEU A 688 23.76 -16.01 -2.29
CA LEU A 688 22.34 -15.91 -1.89
C LEU A 688 21.51 -17.13 -2.28
N PHE A 689 21.88 -17.79 -3.38
CA PHE A 689 21.20 -18.98 -3.90
C PHE A 689 22.25 -20.01 -4.35
N ARG A 690 22.14 -21.26 -3.85
CA ARG A 690 22.96 -22.38 -4.31
C ARG A 690 22.20 -23.18 -5.34
N LEU A 691 22.82 -23.44 -6.49
CA LEU A 691 22.18 -24.22 -7.55
C LEU A 691 22.02 -25.69 -7.10
N PRO A 692 20.84 -26.29 -7.34
CA PRO A 692 20.61 -27.68 -6.99
C PRO A 692 21.45 -28.64 -7.83
N VAL A 693 21.99 -29.67 -7.19
CA VAL A 693 22.67 -30.80 -7.83
C VAL A 693 21.88 -32.06 -7.53
N LEU A 694 21.71 -32.90 -8.54
CA LEU A 694 21.02 -34.19 -8.44
C LEU A 694 22.04 -35.31 -8.67
N GLU A 695 22.22 -36.17 -7.68
CA GLU A 695 23.09 -37.33 -7.76
C GLU A 695 22.26 -38.59 -8.04
N ILE A 696 22.68 -39.37 -9.02
CA ILE A 696 21.98 -40.57 -9.50
C ILE A 696 22.96 -41.74 -9.52
N GLU A 697 22.51 -42.92 -9.08
CA GLU A 697 23.28 -44.16 -9.18
C GLU A 697 23.27 -44.71 -10.62
N LEU A 698 24.40 -44.65 -11.32
CA LEU A 698 24.57 -45.13 -12.68
C LEU A 698 24.26 -46.63 -12.83
N SER A 699 24.51 -47.44 -11.79
CA SER A 699 24.19 -48.88 -11.78
C SER A 699 22.72 -49.18 -11.94
N THR A 700 21.82 -48.25 -11.58
CA THR A 700 20.37 -48.42 -11.77
C THR A 700 19.95 -48.21 -13.22
N LEU A 701 20.66 -47.34 -13.96
CA LEU A 701 20.42 -47.08 -15.37
C LEU A 701 21.13 -48.11 -16.25
N PHE A 702 22.41 -48.37 -15.96
CA PHE A 702 23.29 -49.21 -16.76
C PHE A 702 24.26 -50.01 -15.88
N PRO A 703 23.83 -51.19 -15.39
CA PRO A 703 24.63 -52.05 -14.51
C PRO A 703 26.01 -52.41 -15.10
N SER A 704 26.06 -52.66 -16.41
CA SER A 704 27.27 -53.08 -17.14
C SER A 704 28.37 -52.02 -17.23
N MET A 705 28.08 -50.75 -16.96
CA MET A 705 29.08 -49.66 -16.97
C MET A 705 29.88 -49.59 -15.65
N VAL A 706 29.34 -50.17 -14.58
CA VAL A 706 29.82 -50.00 -13.19
C VAL A 706 30.15 -51.34 -12.52
N LEU A 707 29.34 -52.37 -12.73
CA LEU A 707 29.54 -53.67 -12.10
C LEU A 707 30.40 -54.56 -13.00
N SER A 708 31.37 -55.25 -12.40
CA SER A 708 32.15 -56.27 -13.10
C SER A 708 31.27 -57.49 -13.33
N SER A 709 31.20 -57.98 -14.57
CA SER A 709 30.53 -59.25 -14.88
C SER A 709 31.37 -60.40 -14.31
N THR A 710 31.13 -60.80 -13.07
CA THR A 710 31.64 -62.07 -12.53
C THR A 710 30.96 -63.21 -13.24
N ALA A 711 31.76 -64.12 -13.81
CA ALA A 711 31.27 -65.36 -14.40
C ALA A 711 30.44 -66.15 -13.37
N GLY A 712 29.12 -66.18 -13.55
CA GLY A 712 28.20 -66.99 -12.74
C GLY A 712 26.93 -66.26 -12.31
N GLY A 713 25.88 -66.41 -13.13
CA GLY A 713 24.48 -66.39 -12.70
C GLY A 713 23.83 -65.05 -12.38
N PHE A 714 23.10 -64.47 -13.34
CA PHE A 714 21.82 -63.79 -13.11
C PHE A 714 20.94 -63.94 -14.36
N GLY A 715 19.68 -64.33 -14.16
CA GLY A 715 18.73 -64.67 -15.22
C GLY A 715 18.34 -63.47 -16.09
N ALA A 716 18.20 -63.73 -17.39
CA ALA A 716 17.68 -62.81 -18.38
C ALA A 716 16.22 -62.44 -18.06
N GLY A 717 15.98 -61.17 -17.74
CA GLY A 717 14.66 -60.56 -17.70
C GLY A 717 14.33 -59.92 -19.05
N GLN A 718 13.35 -60.51 -19.73
CA GLN A 718 12.48 -60.03 -20.81
C GLN A 718 12.87 -58.73 -21.56
N GLY A 719 13.20 -58.91 -22.85
CA GLY A 719 13.14 -57.88 -23.88
C GLY A 719 13.16 -58.50 -25.27
N SER A 720 12.01 -58.49 -25.94
CA SER A 720 11.75 -58.80 -27.35
C SER A 720 12.07 -60.22 -27.86
N ALA A 721 11.01 -60.99 -28.09
CA ALA A 721 11.04 -62.17 -28.94
C ALA A 721 11.36 -61.75 -30.38
N SER A 722 12.60 -62.03 -30.82
CA SER A 722 12.92 -62.14 -32.24
C SER A 722 13.15 -63.62 -32.54
N ASP A 723 12.40 -64.18 -33.49
CA ASP A 723 12.45 -65.58 -33.97
C ASP A 723 13.75 -65.95 -34.73
N ALA A 724 14.88 -65.30 -34.40
CA ALA A 724 16.18 -65.59 -34.98
C ALA A 724 17.00 -66.52 -34.05
N PRO A 725 17.65 -67.58 -34.57
CA PRO A 725 18.48 -68.46 -33.77
C PRO A 725 19.64 -67.66 -33.12
N PRO A 726 20.01 -67.97 -31.86
CA PRO A 726 21.05 -67.23 -31.15
C PRO A 726 22.40 -67.37 -31.86
N LEU A 727 22.94 -66.25 -32.34
CA LEU A 727 24.30 -66.17 -32.86
C LEU A 727 25.28 -66.42 -31.71
N ARG A 728 26.03 -67.52 -31.77
CA ARG A 728 27.11 -67.81 -30.82
C ARG A 728 28.32 -66.94 -31.12
N HIS A 729 28.99 -66.44 -30.09
CA HIS A 729 30.32 -65.86 -30.23
C HIS A 729 31.26 -66.88 -30.91
N PRO A 730 32.06 -66.46 -31.91
CA PRO A 730 33.03 -67.35 -32.56
C PRO A 730 33.92 -68.07 -31.55
N ALA A 731 34.32 -69.31 -31.81
CA ALA A 731 35.20 -70.05 -30.90
C ALA A 731 36.53 -69.30 -30.60
N ALA A 732 36.98 -68.46 -31.54
CA ALA A 732 38.12 -67.56 -31.41
C ALA A 732 37.95 -66.47 -30.35
N THR A 733 36.70 -66.11 -30.02
CA THR A 733 36.41 -64.97 -29.13
C THR A 733 36.13 -65.39 -27.68
N LYS A 734 36.17 -66.70 -27.37
CA LYS A 734 35.94 -67.25 -26.02
C LYS A 734 37.00 -66.86 -24.98
N SER A 735 38.17 -66.39 -25.41
CA SER A 735 39.26 -65.93 -24.54
C SER A 735 39.30 -64.42 -24.35
N LEU A 736 38.40 -63.65 -24.98
CA LEU A 736 38.36 -62.20 -24.74
C LEU A 736 37.78 -61.96 -23.35
N GLY A 737 38.63 -61.44 -22.45
CA GLY A 737 38.27 -61.20 -21.05
C GLY A 737 36.98 -60.40 -20.89
N ALA A 738 36.30 -60.62 -19.75
CA ALA A 738 35.03 -59.99 -19.40
C ALA A 738 35.10 -58.46 -19.52
N ARG A 739 33.96 -57.85 -19.87
CA ARG A 739 33.78 -56.41 -19.98
C ARG A 739 34.25 -55.71 -18.70
N GLN A 740 35.16 -54.74 -18.83
CA GLN A 740 35.67 -53.99 -17.69
C GLN A 740 34.75 -52.80 -17.38
N PRO A 741 34.40 -52.56 -16.11
CA PRO A 741 33.64 -51.39 -15.73
C PRO A 741 34.52 -50.14 -15.80
N TRP A 742 34.11 -49.15 -16.59
CA TRP A 742 34.89 -47.93 -16.82
C TRP A 742 34.43 -46.74 -15.97
N ALA A 743 33.19 -46.72 -15.49
CA ALA A 743 32.60 -45.58 -14.78
C ALA A 743 32.49 -45.79 -13.25
N LYS A 744 32.58 -44.70 -12.48
CA LYS A 744 32.15 -44.68 -11.07
C LYS A 744 30.62 -44.64 -11.00
N ASN A 745 30.06 -45.09 -9.88
CA ASN A 745 28.62 -45.30 -9.76
C ASN A 745 27.77 -44.03 -9.69
N ILE A 746 28.37 -42.84 -9.53
CA ILE A 746 27.61 -41.61 -9.29
C ILE A 746 27.66 -40.72 -10.53
N VAL A 747 26.49 -40.36 -11.05
CA VAL A 747 26.30 -39.29 -12.05
C VAL A 747 25.74 -38.07 -11.34
N THR A 748 26.36 -36.91 -11.52
CA THR A 748 25.85 -35.66 -10.96
C THR A 748 25.28 -34.79 -12.07
N ILE A 749 24.00 -34.43 -11.97
CA ILE A 749 23.33 -33.49 -12.87
C ILE A 749 23.27 -32.14 -12.17
N MET A 750 23.87 -31.13 -12.78
CA MET A 750 23.91 -29.77 -12.26
C MET A 750 23.30 -28.82 -13.27
N PHE A 751 22.32 -28.03 -12.84
CA PHE A 751 21.83 -26.92 -13.63
C PHE A 751 22.92 -25.84 -13.75
N LYS A 752 23.26 -25.42 -14.97
CA LYS A 752 24.32 -24.42 -15.22
C LYS A 752 23.78 -23.04 -15.59
N GLY A 753 22.58 -22.95 -16.16
CA GLY A 753 21.96 -21.67 -16.51
C GLY A 753 20.97 -21.76 -17.66
N LEU A 754 20.54 -20.58 -18.12
CA LEU A 754 19.55 -20.41 -19.18
C LEU A 754 20.23 -19.90 -20.46
N HIS A 755 19.74 -20.35 -21.62
CA HIS A 755 20.13 -19.81 -22.92
C HIS A 755 18.93 -19.10 -23.56
N ALA A 756 18.97 -17.77 -23.61
CA ALA A 756 17.97 -17.00 -24.33
C ALA A 756 18.32 -17.01 -25.82
N ARG A 757 17.48 -17.62 -26.66
CA ARG A 757 17.50 -17.33 -28.10
C ARG A 757 16.95 -15.92 -28.27
N PHE A 758 17.84 -14.92 -28.36
CA PHE A 758 17.45 -13.63 -28.91
C PHE A 758 17.00 -13.84 -30.35
N ARG A 759 15.83 -13.31 -30.68
CA ARG A 759 15.29 -13.25 -32.03
C ARG A 759 16.23 -12.39 -32.88
N ARG A 760 17.30 -12.99 -33.43
CA ARG A 760 18.01 -12.41 -34.57
C ARG A 760 17.26 -12.80 -35.83
N GLN A 761 17.02 -11.77 -36.61
CA GLN A 761 16.38 -11.72 -37.92
C GLN A 761 16.81 -12.89 -38.82
N ALA A 762 15.86 -13.33 -39.63
CA ALA A 762 15.92 -14.45 -40.57
C ALA A 762 17.27 -14.60 -41.29
N ASP A 763 17.82 -15.82 -41.24
CA ASP A 763 18.40 -16.51 -42.39
C ASP A 763 18.75 -17.96 -42.01
N SER A 764 17.79 -18.84 -42.27
CA SER A 764 17.95 -20.24 -42.71
C SER A 764 16.61 -20.94 -42.55
N GLY A 765 16.01 -21.29 -43.69
CA GLY A 765 14.70 -21.92 -43.81
C GLY A 765 14.66 -23.33 -43.25
N ALA A 766 14.51 -23.46 -41.94
CA ALA A 766 14.01 -24.66 -41.31
C ALA A 766 12.65 -24.33 -40.69
N GLU A 767 11.59 -24.95 -41.22
CA GLU A 767 10.23 -24.90 -40.67
C GLU A 767 10.25 -25.39 -39.22
N GLY A 768 10.37 -24.46 -38.28
CA GLY A 768 10.22 -24.72 -36.86
C GLY A 768 8.76 -24.52 -36.44
N ASN A 769 8.20 -25.51 -35.73
CA ASN A 769 6.84 -25.50 -35.20
C ASN A 769 6.54 -24.16 -34.47
N PRO A 770 5.43 -23.44 -34.78
CA PRO A 770 5.11 -22.15 -34.18
C PRO A 770 4.82 -22.19 -32.66
N LEU A 771 4.71 -23.38 -32.07
CA LEU A 771 4.50 -23.61 -30.64
C LEU A 771 5.79 -23.49 -29.78
N ASP A 772 6.98 -23.50 -30.39
CA ASP A 772 8.27 -23.40 -29.68
C ASP A 772 8.79 -21.96 -29.53
N ALA A 773 8.09 -20.97 -30.10
CA ALA A 773 8.45 -19.58 -30.05
C ALA A 773 8.12 -18.94 -28.68
N GLY A 774 8.92 -19.24 -27.65
CA GLY A 774 8.84 -18.53 -26.37
C GLY A 774 9.31 -19.30 -25.13
N ARG A 775 9.54 -20.62 -25.21
CA ARG A 775 9.98 -21.42 -24.05
C ARG A 775 11.46 -21.24 -23.76
N LEU A 776 11.81 -21.04 -22.49
CA LEU A 776 13.21 -20.93 -22.06
C LEU A 776 13.93 -22.27 -22.24
N VAL A 777 15.17 -22.21 -22.73
CA VAL A 777 16.05 -23.38 -22.87
C VAL A 777 17.00 -23.45 -21.68
N CYS A 778 16.90 -24.53 -20.91
CA CYS A 778 17.76 -24.88 -19.80
C CYS A 778 19.05 -25.55 -20.29
N ILE A 779 20.17 -25.22 -19.67
CA ILE A 779 21.43 -25.94 -19.82
C ILE A 779 21.75 -26.64 -18.50
N SER A 780 21.71 -27.97 -18.55
CA SER A 780 22.14 -28.84 -17.46
C SER A 780 23.43 -29.55 -17.87
N VAL A 781 24.35 -29.77 -16.93
CA VAL A 781 25.58 -30.51 -17.17
C VAL A 781 25.59 -31.74 -16.28
N ALA A 782 25.61 -32.92 -16.91
CA ALA A 782 25.82 -34.17 -16.22
C ALA A 782 27.31 -34.51 -16.19
N THR A 783 27.86 -34.86 -15.03
CA THR A 783 29.26 -35.26 -14.90
C THR A 783 29.40 -36.70 -14.41
N ILE A 784 30.32 -37.43 -15.02
CA ILE A 784 30.59 -38.84 -14.74
C ILE A 784 32.10 -39.01 -14.58
N ARG A 785 32.52 -39.69 -13.52
CA ARG A 785 33.93 -39.98 -13.24
C ARG A 785 34.33 -41.35 -13.76
N VAL A 786 35.48 -41.40 -14.42
CA VAL A 786 36.11 -42.65 -14.89
C VAL A 786 36.86 -43.31 -13.73
N ARG A 787 36.90 -44.65 -13.70
CA ARG A 787 37.65 -45.45 -12.70
C ARG A 787 39.15 -45.38 -12.94
N ASP A 788 39.57 -45.65 -14.17
CA ASP A 788 40.97 -45.66 -14.59
C ASP A 788 41.22 -44.57 -15.63
N LYS A 789 41.85 -43.48 -15.19
CA LYS A 789 42.08 -42.29 -16.02
C LYS A 789 43.22 -42.49 -17.04
N SER A 790 44.12 -43.44 -16.78
CA SER A 790 45.32 -43.66 -17.60
C SER A 790 44.96 -44.09 -19.02
N LYS A 791 43.94 -44.96 -19.16
CA LYS A 791 43.45 -45.48 -20.45
C LYS A 791 42.84 -44.42 -21.36
N LEU A 792 42.40 -43.29 -20.81
CA LEU A 792 41.75 -42.21 -21.56
C LEU A 792 42.60 -40.92 -21.54
N ALA A 793 43.86 -40.99 -21.10
CA ALA A 793 44.74 -39.83 -20.99
C ALA A 793 45.03 -39.15 -22.34
N HIS A 794 44.95 -39.90 -23.44
CA HIS A 794 45.14 -39.41 -24.81
C HIS A 794 43.93 -38.61 -25.35
N LEU A 795 42.77 -38.68 -24.69
CA LEU A 795 41.59 -37.90 -25.06
C LEU A 795 41.70 -36.52 -24.40
N GLY A 796 42.01 -35.48 -25.16
CA GLY A 796 42.03 -34.10 -24.67
C GLY A 796 40.97 -33.24 -25.35
N GLY A 797 40.07 -32.61 -24.58
CA GLY A 797 39.19 -31.55 -25.07
C GLY A 797 37.74 -31.97 -25.38
N ALA A 798 37.13 -31.31 -26.37
CA ALA A 798 35.76 -31.57 -26.81
C ALA A 798 35.73 -32.81 -27.72
N ILE A 799 35.02 -33.85 -27.29
CA ILE A 799 34.90 -35.13 -28.02
C ILE A 799 33.70 -35.07 -29.00
N ASP A 800 32.64 -34.34 -28.63
CA ASP A 800 31.48 -34.00 -29.47
C ASP A 800 30.99 -32.60 -29.09
N ARG A 801 30.04 -32.02 -29.85
CA ARG A 801 29.45 -30.68 -29.60
C ARG A 801 28.96 -30.48 -28.16
N ASP A 802 28.49 -31.55 -27.53
CA ASP A 802 27.86 -31.52 -26.22
C ASP A 802 28.58 -32.41 -25.17
N VAL A 803 29.74 -33.01 -25.50
CA VAL A 803 30.49 -33.88 -24.57
C VAL A 803 31.97 -33.51 -24.56
N SER A 804 32.50 -33.25 -23.37
CA SER A 804 33.93 -32.96 -23.14
C SER A 804 34.53 -33.87 -22.09
N TYR A 805 35.79 -34.24 -22.25
CA TYR A 805 36.53 -35.01 -21.24
C TYR A 805 37.66 -34.17 -20.65
N LYS A 806 37.78 -34.20 -19.32
CA LYS A 806 38.86 -33.55 -18.58
C LYS A 806 39.89 -34.59 -18.13
N PRO A 807 41.09 -34.65 -18.74
CA PRO A 807 42.10 -35.68 -18.41
C PRO A 807 42.57 -35.61 -16.96
N GLN A 808 42.75 -34.39 -16.42
CA GLN A 808 43.26 -34.17 -15.06
C GLN A 808 42.31 -34.74 -13.99
N THR A 809 41.01 -34.48 -14.12
CA THR A 809 40.01 -34.94 -13.15
C THR A 809 39.40 -36.30 -13.50
N GLY A 810 39.59 -36.79 -14.73
CA GLY A 810 39.01 -38.04 -15.24
C GLY A 810 37.49 -37.96 -15.37
N GLU A 811 36.96 -36.80 -15.76
CA GLU A 811 35.53 -36.50 -15.77
C GLU A 811 35.01 -36.28 -17.20
N PHE A 812 33.98 -37.03 -17.59
CA PHE A 812 33.13 -36.68 -18.72
C PHE A 812 32.11 -35.64 -18.26
N SER A 813 31.97 -34.55 -19.02
CA SER A 813 30.94 -33.54 -18.83
C SER A 813 30.04 -33.52 -20.06
N ILE A 814 28.75 -33.83 -19.86
CA ILE A 814 27.71 -33.88 -20.89
C ILE A 814 26.82 -32.66 -20.72
N ARG A 815 26.77 -31.81 -21.73
CA ARG A 815 25.90 -30.63 -21.78
C ARG A 815 24.55 -31.02 -22.38
N ILE A 816 23.49 -30.92 -21.58
CA ILE A 816 22.12 -31.24 -21.98
C ILE A 816 21.35 -29.92 -22.15
N ARG A 817 20.76 -29.73 -23.32
CA ARG A 817 19.82 -28.64 -23.59
C ARG A 817 18.40 -29.21 -23.57
N HIS A 818 17.52 -28.64 -22.77
CA HIS A 818 16.12 -29.08 -22.63
C HIS A 818 15.21 -27.87 -22.36
N HIS A 819 13.91 -27.98 -22.63
CA HIS A 819 12.97 -26.91 -22.27
C HIS A 819 12.59 -26.97 -20.79
N VAL A 820 12.22 -25.81 -20.21
CA VAL A 820 11.61 -25.76 -18.87
C VAL A 820 10.32 -26.60 -18.89
N GLY A 821 10.26 -27.64 -18.07
CA GLY A 821 9.14 -28.60 -18.06
C GLY A 821 9.51 -30.01 -18.53
N GLU A 822 10.62 -30.16 -19.26
CA GLU A 822 11.08 -31.45 -19.81
C GLU A 822 12.18 -32.06 -18.95
N SER A 823 12.15 -33.39 -18.81
CA SER A 823 13.22 -34.10 -18.10
C SER A 823 14.48 -34.26 -18.94
N THR A 824 15.62 -34.18 -18.25
CA THR A 824 16.95 -34.41 -18.81
C THR A 824 17.27 -35.90 -19.01
N LEU A 825 16.45 -36.82 -18.48
CA LEU A 825 16.81 -38.23 -18.32
C LEU A 825 16.91 -39.00 -19.65
N SER A 826 16.00 -38.79 -20.59
CA SER A 826 16.03 -39.45 -21.91
C SER A 826 17.26 -39.05 -22.73
N MET A 827 17.58 -37.77 -22.73
CA MET A 827 18.77 -37.20 -23.38
C MET A 827 20.06 -37.63 -22.68
N LEU A 828 20.07 -37.74 -21.35
CA LEU A 828 21.20 -38.29 -20.62
C LEU A 828 21.43 -39.77 -20.97
N LYS A 829 20.36 -40.58 -21.03
CA LYS A 829 20.41 -42.03 -21.32
C LYS A 829 21.08 -42.31 -22.67
N SER A 830 20.66 -41.62 -23.72
CA SER A 830 21.22 -41.78 -25.07
C SER A 830 22.70 -41.37 -25.13
N ARG A 831 23.08 -40.27 -24.48
CA ARG A 831 24.48 -39.80 -24.46
C ARG A 831 25.39 -40.70 -23.63
N LEU A 832 24.92 -41.24 -22.51
CA LEU A 832 25.63 -42.25 -21.72
C LEU A 832 25.93 -43.50 -22.53
N MET A 833 24.95 -43.99 -23.31
CA MET A 833 25.11 -45.14 -24.20
C MET A 833 26.16 -44.90 -25.28
N ALA A 834 26.19 -43.72 -25.89
CA ALA A 834 27.21 -43.37 -26.88
C ALA A 834 28.62 -43.37 -26.27
N ILE A 835 28.80 -42.83 -25.05
CA ILE A 835 30.09 -42.84 -24.34
C ILE A 835 30.51 -44.28 -24.03
N ASP A 836 29.60 -45.12 -23.56
CA ASP A 836 29.90 -46.51 -23.22
C ASP A 836 30.34 -47.34 -24.42
N ARG A 837 29.70 -47.18 -25.57
CA ARG A 837 30.11 -47.84 -26.83
C ARG A 837 31.47 -47.35 -27.30
N PHE A 838 31.72 -46.04 -27.20
CA PHE A 838 32.99 -45.43 -27.55
C PHE A 838 34.14 -45.93 -26.66
N VAL A 839 33.92 -46.01 -25.34
CA VAL A 839 34.90 -46.57 -24.40
C VAL A 839 35.13 -48.06 -24.69
N SER A 840 34.06 -48.82 -24.94
CA SER A 840 34.15 -50.23 -25.32
C SER A 840 34.94 -50.45 -26.61
N PHE A 841 34.84 -49.55 -27.59
CA PHE A 841 35.66 -49.57 -28.80
C PHE A 841 37.14 -49.30 -28.51
N LEU A 842 37.45 -48.28 -27.71
CA LEU A 842 38.85 -47.96 -27.37
C LEU A 842 39.50 -49.11 -26.59
N GLU A 843 38.79 -49.69 -25.61
CA GLU A 843 39.27 -50.87 -24.89
C GLU A 843 39.49 -52.07 -25.81
N ALA A 844 38.65 -52.23 -26.84
CA ALA A 844 38.81 -53.29 -27.83
C ALA A 844 40.00 -53.03 -28.74
N LEU A 845 40.25 -51.78 -29.15
CA LEU A 845 41.38 -51.39 -29.98
C LEU A 845 42.72 -51.67 -29.27
N ASP A 846 42.85 -51.28 -27.99
CA ASP A 846 44.05 -51.52 -27.19
C ASP A 846 44.41 -53.02 -27.07
N GLN A 847 43.42 -53.90 -27.20
CA GLN A 847 43.59 -55.36 -27.08
C GLN A 847 43.90 -56.07 -28.41
N THR A 848 43.91 -55.36 -29.54
CA THR A 848 44.09 -55.95 -30.88
C THR A 848 45.55 -56.06 -31.35
N ASN A 849 46.54 -55.75 -30.48
CA ASN A 849 47.99 -55.88 -30.75
C ASN A 849 48.43 -55.33 -32.13
N GLY A 850 47.86 -54.21 -32.59
CA GLY A 850 48.26 -53.55 -33.85
C GLY A 850 47.64 -54.11 -35.13
N ALA A 851 46.81 -55.15 -35.07
CA ALA A 851 46.13 -55.71 -36.25
C ALA A 851 45.08 -54.77 -36.87
N ILE A 852 44.66 -53.75 -36.12
CA ILE A 852 43.70 -52.74 -36.53
C ILE A 852 44.33 -51.36 -36.30
N VAL A 853 44.32 -50.53 -37.35
CA VAL A 853 44.84 -49.16 -37.30
C VAL A 853 43.67 -48.19 -37.21
N ARG A 854 43.68 -47.30 -36.22
CA ARG A 854 42.63 -46.30 -36.05
C ARG A 854 42.69 -45.23 -37.15
N ASP A 855 41.55 -44.87 -37.72
CA ASP A 855 41.42 -43.76 -38.67
C ASP A 855 40.83 -42.54 -37.94
N THR A 856 39.51 -42.52 -37.74
CA THR A 856 38.81 -41.51 -36.94
C THR A 856 38.07 -42.17 -35.78
N ALA A 857 37.98 -41.51 -34.62
CA ALA A 857 37.08 -41.97 -33.56
C ALA A 857 36.40 -40.78 -32.90
N THR A 858 35.07 -40.77 -33.01
CA THR A 858 34.18 -39.80 -32.38
C THR A 858 33.07 -40.55 -31.64
N LEU A 859 32.31 -39.85 -30.80
CA LEU A 859 31.16 -40.45 -30.09
C LEU A 859 30.03 -40.93 -31.01
N ARG A 860 29.99 -40.45 -32.26
CA ARG A 860 28.95 -40.79 -33.24
C ARG A 860 29.41 -41.78 -34.29
N GLU A 861 30.69 -41.75 -34.63
CA GLU A 861 31.26 -42.59 -35.68
C GLU A 861 32.69 -42.95 -35.32
N VAL A 862 33.02 -44.22 -35.51
CA VAL A 862 34.38 -44.72 -35.34
C VAL A 862 34.78 -45.45 -36.60
N SER A 863 35.90 -45.07 -37.20
CA SER A 863 36.49 -45.72 -38.36
C SER A 863 37.87 -46.29 -38.06
N CYS A 864 38.15 -47.46 -38.62
CA CYS A 864 39.44 -48.12 -38.50
C CYS A 864 39.75 -48.95 -39.76
N PHE A 865 41.02 -49.25 -39.96
CA PHE A 865 41.50 -50.08 -41.04
C PHE A 865 41.97 -51.43 -40.51
N TYR A 866 41.65 -52.51 -41.24
CA TYR A 866 42.16 -53.85 -40.97
C TYR A 866 42.76 -54.49 -42.24
N GLY A 867 43.81 -55.29 -42.09
CA GLY A 867 44.57 -55.89 -43.21
C GLY A 867 46.01 -56.25 -42.83
N GLN A 868 46.73 -56.96 -43.70
CA GLN A 868 48.14 -57.32 -43.46
C GLN A 868 49.07 -56.09 -43.48
N GLU A 869 50.01 -56.03 -42.53
CA GLU A 869 51.13 -55.09 -42.56
C GLU A 869 52.28 -55.58 -43.46
N PRO A 870 53.05 -54.66 -44.07
CA PRO A 870 54.24 -55.01 -44.82
C PRO A 870 55.29 -55.58 -43.87
N SER A 871 55.73 -56.82 -44.13
CA SER A 871 56.93 -57.37 -43.52
C SER A 871 58.12 -56.51 -43.95
N GLN A 872 58.71 -55.79 -42.99
CA GLN A 872 59.94 -55.04 -43.16
C GLN A 872 61.07 -55.99 -43.56
N GLN A 873 61.58 -55.90 -44.80
CA GLN A 873 63.00 -56.08 -45.11
C GLN A 873 63.35 -55.68 -46.56
N THR A 874 64.53 -55.05 -46.65
CA THR A 874 65.38 -54.78 -47.82
C THR A 874 64.94 -53.69 -48.80
N GLU A 875 65.51 -52.50 -48.57
CA GLU A 875 65.89 -51.57 -49.63
C GLU A 875 66.70 -52.31 -50.70
N ASN A 876 66.17 -52.35 -51.93
CA ASN A 876 66.98 -52.15 -53.12
C ASN A 876 66.11 -51.73 -54.30
N ARG A 877 66.58 -50.66 -54.97
CA ARG A 877 65.95 -50.02 -56.13
C ARG A 877 65.93 -50.95 -57.34
N GLY A 878 64.80 -50.98 -58.03
CA GLY A 878 64.72 -51.26 -59.46
C GLY A 878 63.82 -52.43 -59.84
N GLN A 879 62.76 -52.09 -60.58
CA GLN A 879 61.86 -52.94 -61.39
C GLN A 879 60.67 -53.62 -60.70
N ASP A 880 59.54 -53.46 -61.40
CA ASP A 880 58.22 -54.09 -61.29
C ASP A 880 57.34 -53.77 -60.07
N VAL A 881 56.30 -52.97 -60.35
CA VAL A 881 55.12 -52.72 -59.52
C VAL A 881 54.42 -54.06 -59.28
N THR A 882 54.81 -54.73 -58.20
CA THR A 882 54.16 -55.94 -57.70
C THR A 882 53.20 -55.55 -56.56
N ALA A 883 51.91 -55.85 -56.80
CA ALA A 883 50.75 -55.85 -55.90
C ALA A 883 50.90 -55.16 -54.53
N ALA A 884 50.46 -53.90 -54.42
CA ALA A 884 50.24 -53.23 -53.14
C ALA A 884 49.19 -53.98 -52.29
N GLN A 885 49.57 -54.41 -51.07
CA GLN A 885 48.66 -55.05 -50.11
C GLN A 885 47.55 -54.09 -49.67
N LYS A 886 46.29 -54.51 -49.83
CA LYS A 886 45.07 -53.71 -49.65
C LYS A 886 44.60 -53.71 -48.19
N ARG A 887 44.44 -52.53 -47.57
CA ARG A 887 43.79 -52.34 -46.25
C ARG A 887 42.32 -51.99 -46.47
N TRP A 888 41.44 -52.46 -45.57
CA TRP A 888 39.99 -52.25 -45.70
C TRP A 888 39.46 -51.35 -44.60
N ARG A 889 38.63 -50.35 -44.96
CA ARG A 889 37.98 -49.46 -44.00
C ARG A 889 36.72 -50.09 -43.40
N LEU A 890 36.65 -50.09 -42.07
CA LEU A 890 35.48 -50.39 -41.26
C LEU A 890 35.00 -49.10 -40.60
N VAL A 891 33.71 -48.78 -40.75
CA VAL A 891 33.06 -47.67 -40.07
C VAL A 891 31.93 -48.22 -39.20
N LEU A 892 31.98 -47.91 -37.91
CA LEU A 892 30.95 -48.19 -36.91
C LEU A 892 30.19 -46.89 -36.63
N ASP A 893 28.95 -46.83 -37.06
CA ASP A 893 28.04 -45.73 -36.74
C ASP A 893 27.43 -45.98 -35.36
N LEU A 894 27.82 -45.16 -34.40
CA LEU A 894 27.39 -45.20 -33.00
C LEU A 894 26.25 -44.21 -32.71
N SER A 895 25.79 -43.46 -33.72
CA SER A 895 24.84 -42.35 -33.53
C SER A 895 23.41 -42.79 -33.22
N GLN A 896 23.05 -44.02 -33.57
CA GLN A 896 21.72 -44.62 -33.39
C GLN A 896 21.68 -45.56 -32.18
N ASP A 897 20.49 -46.03 -31.79
CA ASP A 897 20.34 -47.01 -30.69
C ASP A 897 20.96 -48.37 -31.01
N GLU A 898 21.19 -48.72 -32.27
CA GLU A 898 21.97 -49.89 -32.69
C GLU A 898 23.20 -49.45 -33.50
N ILE A 899 24.33 -50.13 -33.29
CA ILE A 899 25.57 -49.91 -34.04
C ILE A 899 25.36 -50.38 -35.47
N GLN A 900 25.50 -49.49 -36.44
CA GLN A 900 25.51 -49.88 -37.85
C GLN A 900 26.94 -50.12 -38.32
N VAL A 901 27.18 -51.28 -38.92
CA VAL A 901 28.48 -51.66 -39.46
C VAL A 901 28.50 -51.32 -40.96
N LYS A 902 29.36 -50.39 -41.36
CA LYS A 902 29.57 -49.99 -42.75
C LYS A 902 30.97 -50.43 -43.18
N LEU A 903 31.06 -51.22 -44.24
CA LEU A 903 32.32 -51.66 -44.84
C LEU A 903 32.53 -50.95 -46.18
N GLU A 904 33.79 -50.69 -46.53
CA GLU A 904 34.18 -50.09 -47.81
C GLU A 904 33.70 -50.88 -49.04
N GLU A 905 33.40 -50.18 -50.15
CA GLU A 905 33.02 -50.81 -51.41
C GLU A 905 34.11 -51.77 -51.92
N ASN A 906 33.71 -52.97 -52.35
CA ASN A 906 34.58 -54.09 -52.74
C ASN A 906 35.30 -54.84 -51.60
N ASN A 907 34.92 -54.62 -50.34
CA ASN A 907 35.46 -55.39 -49.22
C ASN A 907 34.94 -56.85 -49.24
N PRO A 908 35.82 -57.88 -49.18
CA PRO A 908 35.42 -59.29 -49.16
C PRO A 908 34.41 -59.63 -48.06
N SER A 909 34.49 -58.92 -46.92
CA SER A 909 33.62 -59.11 -45.76
C SER A 909 32.21 -58.49 -45.93
N LEU A 910 31.92 -57.76 -47.02
CA LEU A 910 30.60 -57.15 -47.29
C LEU A 910 29.46 -58.18 -47.24
N ARG A 911 29.72 -59.40 -47.72
CA ARG A 911 28.76 -60.52 -47.71
C ARG A 911 28.32 -60.96 -46.31
N LEU A 912 29.01 -60.51 -45.26
CA LEU A 912 28.76 -60.84 -43.85
C LEU A 912 28.23 -59.66 -43.04
N VAL A 913 27.97 -58.50 -43.65
CA VAL A 913 27.61 -57.26 -42.93
C VAL A 913 26.43 -57.46 -41.98
N ASP A 914 25.38 -58.17 -42.39
CA ASP A 914 24.22 -58.43 -41.53
C ASP A 914 24.58 -59.23 -40.26
N ILE A 915 25.49 -60.20 -40.41
CA ILE A 915 25.97 -61.03 -39.30
C ILE A 915 26.93 -60.25 -38.40
N LEU A 916 27.77 -59.39 -39.01
CA LEU A 916 28.71 -58.51 -38.30
C LEU A 916 27.99 -57.41 -37.54
N GLN A 917 26.91 -56.85 -38.09
CA GLN A 917 26.07 -55.87 -37.43
C GLN A 917 25.34 -56.47 -36.24
N ARG A 918 24.80 -57.69 -36.38
CA ARG A 918 24.24 -58.42 -35.23
C ARG A 918 25.30 -58.70 -34.17
N LEU A 919 26.52 -59.10 -34.57
CA LEU A 919 27.63 -59.32 -33.65
C LEU A 919 28.01 -58.04 -32.91
N ALA A 920 28.12 -56.90 -33.60
CA ALA A 920 28.53 -55.62 -33.02
C ALA A 920 27.61 -55.17 -31.87
N ASN A 921 26.31 -55.50 -31.97
CA ASN A 921 25.27 -55.14 -31.00
C ASN A 921 25.09 -56.14 -29.85
N LEU A 922 25.82 -57.26 -29.82
CA LEU A 922 25.86 -58.17 -28.67
C LEU A 922 26.74 -57.62 -27.54
N ASP A 923 26.56 -58.12 -26.31
CA ASP A 923 27.43 -57.78 -25.19
C ASP A 923 28.88 -58.22 -25.44
N GLY A 924 29.82 -57.27 -25.44
CA GLY A 924 31.22 -57.52 -25.85
C GLY A 924 31.40 -57.71 -27.36
N GLY A 925 30.36 -57.41 -28.15
CA GLY A 925 30.26 -57.58 -29.59
C GLY A 925 31.30 -56.81 -30.40
N ILE A 926 31.54 -55.54 -30.07
CA ILE A 926 32.58 -54.71 -30.72
C ILE A 926 33.95 -55.37 -30.57
N LYS A 927 34.25 -55.89 -29.38
CA LYS A 927 35.52 -56.55 -29.08
C LYS A 927 35.68 -57.85 -29.88
N ALA A 928 34.62 -58.64 -29.96
CA ALA A 928 34.57 -59.84 -30.79
C ALA A 928 34.70 -59.52 -32.29
N LEU A 929 34.08 -58.43 -32.75
CA LEU A 929 34.11 -57.96 -34.14
C LEU A 929 35.54 -57.57 -34.55
N LEU A 930 36.20 -56.71 -33.75
CA LEU A 930 37.56 -56.25 -34.02
C LEU A 930 38.57 -57.40 -33.97
N ALA A 931 38.38 -58.41 -33.10
CA ALA A 931 39.24 -59.59 -33.11
C ALA A 931 38.99 -60.53 -34.31
N TRP A 932 37.74 -60.63 -34.77
CA TRP A 932 37.37 -61.59 -35.82
C TRP A 932 37.68 -61.09 -37.24
N LEU A 933 37.58 -59.78 -37.51
CA LEU A 933 37.77 -59.22 -38.86
C LEU A 933 39.19 -59.46 -39.43
N PRO A 934 40.30 -59.19 -38.72
CA PRO A 934 41.64 -59.52 -39.22
C PRO A 934 41.86 -61.03 -39.38
N MET A 935 41.28 -61.82 -38.46
CA MET A 935 41.44 -63.29 -38.42
C MET A 935 40.72 -64.02 -39.57
N SER A 936 39.61 -63.47 -40.05
CA SER A 936 38.78 -64.07 -41.10
C SER A 936 39.18 -63.62 -42.51
N LEU A 937 39.89 -62.50 -42.64
CA LEU A 937 40.27 -61.91 -43.92
C LEU A 937 40.95 -62.90 -44.90
N PRO A 938 41.91 -63.76 -44.48
CA PRO A 938 42.54 -64.70 -45.41
C PRO A 938 41.57 -65.77 -45.94
N ALA A 939 40.61 -66.21 -45.11
CA ALA A 939 39.63 -67.21 -45.51
C ALA A 939 38.59 -66.62 -46.49
N ILE A 940 38.10 -65.40 -46.22
CA ILE A 940 37.10 -64.75 -47.05
C ILE A 940 37.71 -64.26 -48.38
N SER A 941 38.94 -63.74 -48.36
CA SER A 941 39.64 -63.37 -49.61
C SER A 941 39.92 -64.57 -50.52
N ALA A 942 40.16 -65.76 -49.96
CA ALA A 942 40.26 -66.99 -50.75
C ALA A 942 38.92 -67.37 -51.39
N ILE A 943 37.80 -67.13 -50.70
CA ILE A 943 36.45 -67.35 -51.26
C ILE A 943 36.20 -66.42 -52.44
N ASP A 944 36.52 -65.12 -52.33
CA ASP A 944 36.42 -64.16 -53.44
C ASP A 944 37.24 -64.62 -54.66
N LYS A 945 38.47 -65.11 -54.43
CA LYS A 945 39.31 -65.65 -55.51
C LYS A 945 38.71 -66.90 -56.16
N ILE A 946 38.12 -67.79 -55.36
CA ILE A 946 37.46 -68.99 -55.86
C ILE A 946 36.23 -68.60 -56.68
N GLU A 947 35.37 -67.71 -56.18
CA GLU A 947 34.22 -67.22 -56.94
C GLU A 947 34.66 -66.55 -58.25
N ALA A 948 35.68 -65.68 -58.23
CA ALA A 948 36.21 -65.05 -59.43
C ALA A 948 36.74 -66.07 -60.45
N ALA A 949 37.42 -67.13 -60.00
CA ALA A 949 37.95 -68.18 -60.86
C ALA A 949 36.84 -69.05 -61.51
N TRP A 950 35.67 -69.17 -60.88
CA TRP A 950 34.52 -69.88 -61.44
C TRP A 950 33.60 -69.00 -62.29
N GLN A 951 33.88 -67.69 -62.37
CA GLN A 951 33.21 -66.73 -63.26
C GLN A 951 33.95 -66.54 -64.59
N GLU A 952 35.07 -67.25 -64.81
CA GLU A 952 35.81 -67.24 -66.07
C GLU A 952 35.04 -68.02 -67.16
N ASP A 953 34.86 -67.44 -68.35
CA ASP A 953 33.95 -67.95 -69.40
C ASP A 953 34.14 -69.43 -69.76
N SER A 954 35.37 -69.94 -69.62
CA SER A 954 35.72 -71.35 -69.87
C SER A 954 35.18 -72.34 -68.82
N ILE A 955 34.89 -71.89 -67.60
CA ILE A 955 34.51 -72.74 -66.46
C ILE A 955 33.01 -72.58 -66.11
N VAL A 956 32.44 -71.38 -66.34
CA VAL A 956 31.03 -71.06 -66.03
C VAL A 956 30.04 -72.02 -66.72
N SER A 957 30.36 -72.45 -67.95
CA SER A 957 29.51 -73.38 -68.72
C SER A 957 29.53 -74.83 -68.18
N GLN A 958 30.43 -75.15 -67.25
CA GLN A 958 30.70 -76.52 -66.80
C GLN A 958 30.37 -76.75 -65.31
N GLY A 959 30.07 -75.70 -64.55
CA GLY A 959 29.63 -75.81 -63.16
C GLY A 959 29.59 -74.45 -62.46
N PHE A 960 29.18 -74.45 -61.19
CA PHE A 960 29.28 -73.28 -60.33
C PHE A 960 29.63 -73.67 -58.89
N VAL A 961 30.24 -72.71 -58.19
CA VAL A 961 30.49 -72.76 -56.74
C VAL A 961 29.57 -71.78 -56.04
N SER A 962 29.02 -72.17 -54.89
CA SER A 962 28.23 -71.30 -54.03
C SER A 962 28.64 -71.44 -52.58
N PHE A 963 28.63 -70.33 -51.86
CA PHE A 963 29.04 -70.26 -50.45
C PHE A 963 27.82 -69.92 -49.59
N SER A 964 27.65 -70.64 -48.49
CA SER A 964 26.61 -70.37 -47.49
C SER A 964 27.25 -70.09 -46.14
N PHE A 965 26.80 -69.02 -45.47
CA PHE A 965 27.30 -68.63 -44.15
C PHE A 965 26.17 -68.81 -43.14
N ARG A 966 26.25 -69.86 -42.30
CA ARG A 966 25.27 -70.05 -41.19
C ARG A 966 25.69 -69.31 -39.93
N ALA A 967 26.99 -69.10 -39.74
CA ALA A 967 27.58 -68.35 -38.63
C ALA A 967 28.99 -67.86 -39.02
N LEU A 968 29.55 -66.93 -38.25
CA LEU A 968 30.91 -66.39 -38.49
C LEU A 968 32.02 -67.45 -38.42
N ASP A 969 31.75 -68.59 -37.81
CA ASP A 969 32.65 -69.72 -37.65
C ASP A 969 32.22 -70.95 -38.46
N TRP A 970 31.27 -70.83 -39.39
CA TRP A 970 30.76 -71.94 -40.19
C TRP A 970 30.41 -71.51 -41.62
N ILE A 971 31.17 -72.04 -42.58
CA ILE A 971 31.06 -71.77 -44.02
C ILE A 971 30.73 -73.09 -44.72
N GLY A 972 29.62 -73.14 -45.43
CA GLY A 972 29.30 -74.21 -46.38
C GLY A 972 29.81 -73.83 -47.76
N ILE A 973 30.58 -74.72 -48.39
CA ILE A 973 31.08 -74.56 -49.76
C ILE A 973 30.40 -75.64 -50.60
N HIS A 974 29.68 -75.25 -51.64
CA HIS A 974 28.90 -76.16 -52.47
C HIS A 974 29.34 -76.03 -53.93
N TYR A 975 29.84 -77.12 -54.50
CA TYR A 975 30.17 -77.23 -55.91
C TYR A 975 29.10 -78.06 -56.62
N LYS A 976 28.65 -77.58 -57.79
CA LYS A 976 27.74 -78.30 -58.68
C LYS A 976 28.29 -78.24 -60.10
N LEU A 977 28.54 -79.39 -60.70
CA LEU A 977 28.96 -79.50 -62.10
C LEU A 977 27.75 -79.68 -63.01
N HIS A 978 27.77 -79.10 -64.21
CA HIS A 978 26.70 -79.25 -65.19
C HIS A 978 26.81 -80.61 -65.90
N GLY A 979 25.74 -81.42 -65.89
CA GLY A 979 25.68 -82.74 -66.50
C GLY A 979 25.61 -83.93 -65.53
N GLU A 980 25.80 -83.70 -64.22
CA GLU A 980 25.65 -84.71 -63.16
C GLU A 980 24.68 -84.23 -62.07
N ASP A 981 23.97 -85.15 -61.41
CA ASP A 981 23.09 -84.84 -60.27
C ASP A 981 23.84 -84.84 -58.92
N ILE A 982 25.16 -85.07 -58.94
CA ILE A 982 26.02 -85.18 -57.76
C ILE A 982 26.49 -83.77 -57.34
N ARG A 983 26.24 -83.40 -56.08
CA ARG A 983 26.64 -82.12 -55.49
C ARG A 983 27.71 -82.36 -54.42
N LEU A 984 28.84 -81.67 -54.52
CA LEU A 984 29.84 -81.69 -53.45
C LEU A 984 29.52 -80.58 -52.46
N SER A 985 29.27 -80.95 -51.20
CA SER A 985 29.17 -80.01 -50.09
C SER A 985 30.34 -80.21 -49.15
N LEU A 986 31.04 -79.14 -48.82
CA LEU A 986 32.11 -79.09 -47.83
C LEU A 986 31.71 -78.12 -46.72
N GLU A 987 31.99 -78.50 -45.48
CA GLU A 987 31.77 -77.66 -44.30
C GLU A 987 33.11 -77.20 -43.76
N CYS A 988 33.33 -75.90 -43.69
CA CYS A 988 34.47 -75.28 -43.05
C CYS A 988 34.04 -74.66 -41.72
N SER A 989 34.62 -75.10 -40.61
CA SER A 989 34.25 -74.61 -39.27
C SER A 989 35.46 -74.31 -38.40
N THR A 990 35.39 -73.29 -37.54
CA THR A 990 36.51 -72.96 -36.64
C THR A 990 36.46 -73.76 -35.35
N LYS A 991 37.62 -74.24 -34.89
CA LYS A 991 37.80 -74.77 -33.51
C LYS A 991 39.10 -74.23 -32.91
N SER A 992 39.05 -73.87 -31.64
CA SER A 992 40.22 -73.42 -30.88
C SER A 992 41.03 -74.62 -30.35
N ARG A 993 42.36 -74.58 -30.48
CA ARG A 993 43.32 -75.52 -29.88
C ARG A 993 44.38 -74.74 -29.09
N LYS A 994 45.17 -75.45 -28.27
CA LYS A 994 46.25 -74.85 -27.43
C LYS A 994 47.25 -73.99 -28.22
N ASP A 995 47.48 -74.27 -29.50
CA ASP A 995 48.43 -73.55 -30.38
C ASP A 995 47.76 -72.57 -31.38
N GLY A 996 46.54 -72.12 -31.09
CA GLY A 996 45.83 -71.10 -31.88
C GLY A 996 44.56 -71.60 -32.58
N LEU A 997 43.96 -70.73 -33.40
CA LEU A 997 42.70 -71.00 -34.10
C LEU A 997 42.93 -71.77 -35.41
N TRP A 998 42.16 -72.85 -35.61
CA TRP A 998 42.20 -73.68 -36.81
C TRP A 998 40.82 -73.71 -37.48
N TRP A 999 40.80 -73.58 -38.81
CA TRP A 999 39.63 -73.82 -39.64
C TRP A 999 39.67 -75.26 -40.14
N TYR A 1000 38.63 -76.02 -39.84
CA TYR A 1000 38.47 -77.43 -40.20
C TYR A 1000 37.53 -77.54 -41.38
N LEU A 1001 38.05 -78.00 -42.51
CA LEU A 1001 37.30 -78.35 -43.70
C LEU A 1001 36.99 -79.85 -43.69
N ARG A 1002 35.73 -80.22 -43.81
CA ARG A 1002 35.26 -81.61 -43.87
C ARG A 1002 34.21 -81.80 -44.95
N ARG A 1003 34.12 -82.99 -45.51
CA ARG A 1003 32.98 -83.39 -46.36
C ARG A 1003 31.94 -84.10 -45.47
N PRO A 1004 30.75 -83.52 -45.21
CA PRO A 1004 29.66 -84.24 -44.55
C PRO A 1004 29.29 -85.51 -45.34
N GLY A 1005 29.26 -86.66 -44.65
CA GLY A 1005 28.95 -87.97 -45.26
C GLY A 1005 30.16 -88.75 -45.79
N SER A 1006 31.18 -88.97 -44.94
CA SER A 1006 32.50 -89.55 -45.27
C SER A 1006 32.53 -91.03 -45.67
N GLY A 1007 31.67 -91.47 -46.59
CA GLY A 1007 31.59 -92.87 -47.07
C GLY A 1007 31.25 -93.07 -48.54
N GLN A 1008 31.06 -92.00 -49.34
CA GLN A 1008 30.84 -92.10 -50.79
C GLN A 1008 32.17 -91.96 -51.56
N GLU A 1009 32.62 -93.03 -52.22
CA GLU A 1009 33.76 -93.01 -53.16
C GLU A 1009 33.29 -92.49 -54.55
N ASP A 1010 33.21 -91.17 -54.69
CA ASP A 1010 32.93 -90.51 -55.98
C ASP A 1010 34.20 -89.87 -56.57
N ARG A 1011 34.12 -89.36 -57.81
CA ARG A 1011 35.22 -88.60 -58.46
C ARG A 1011 35.76 -87.46 -57.59
N PHE A 1012 34.88 -86.79 -56.85
CA PHE A 1012 35.28 -85.78 -55.87
C PHE A 1012 36.09 -86.37 -54.70
N ALA A 1013 35.79 -87.58 -54.23
CA ALA A 1013 36.58 -88.22 -53.18
C ALA A 1013 38.00 -88.55 -53.67
N GLN A 1014 38.15 -88.96 -54.93
CA GLN A 1014 39.45 -89.21 -55.56
C GLN A 1014 40.28 -87.92 -55.72
N ALA A 1015 39.66 -86.83 -56.19
CA ALA A 1015 40.35 -85.53 -56.35
C ALA A 1015 40.80 -84.91 -55.01
N LEU A 1016 40.05 -85.18 -53.94
CA LEU A 1016 40.30 -84.62 -52.61
C LEU A 1016 41.24 -85.49 -51.75
N ARG A 1017 41.33 -86.80 -51.99
CA ARG A 1017 42.25 -87.74 -51.30
C ARG A 1017 43.68 -87.18 -51.08
N PRO A 1018 44.38 -86.64 -52.11
CA PRO A 1018 45.74 -86.12 -51.93
C PRO A 1018 45.84 -84.90 -51.00
N ILE A 1019 44.74 -84.16 -50.83
CA ILE A 1019 44.70 -83.01 -49.91
C ILE A 1019 44.36 -83.47 -48.48
N TRP A 1020 43.60 -84.58 -48.32
CA TRP A 1020 43.14 -85.06 -47.01
C TRP A 1020 44.24 -85.84 -46.31
N GLU A 1021 45.16 -86.42 -47.08
CA GLU A 1021 46.34 -87.17 -46.62
C GLU A 1021 47.62 -86.31 -46.66
N GLY A 1022 47.58 -85.15 -47.32
CA GLY A 1022 48.73 -84.26 -47.51
C GLY A 1022 48.98 -83.24 -46.40
N LYS A 1023 50.06 -82.48 -46.53
CA LYS A 1023 50.37 -81.29 -45.70
C LYS A 1023 50.86 -80.16 -46.60
N GLY A 1024 50.56 -78.91 -46.23
CA GLY A 1024 51.01 -77.73 -46.96
C GLY A 1024 51.33 -76.55 -46.05
N LYS A 1025 51.58 -75.38 -46.65
CA LYS A 1025 51.99 -74.18 -45.90
C LYS A 1025 50.87 -73.74 -44.96
N ASN A 1026 51.06 -74.01 -43.67
CA ASN A 1026 50.13 -73.73 -42.57
C ASN A 1026 48.77 -74.47 -42.64
N TRP A 1027 48.69 -75.59 -43.37
CA TRP A 1027 47.53 -76.50 -43.35
C TRP A 1027 47.96 -77.97 -43.34
N GLN A 1028 47.12 -78.83 -42.76
CA GLN A 1028 47.36 -80.27 -42.61
C GLN A 1028 46.10 -81.08 -42.94
N GLY A 1029 46.25 -82.18 -43.67
CA GLY A 1029 45.23 -83.20 -43.85
C GLY A 1029 44.97 -83.99 -42.56
N LEU A 1030 43.73 -84.44 -42.38
CA LEU A 1030 43.22 -85.17 -41.22
C LEU A 1030 42.52 -86.48 -41.62
N MET A 1031 42.84 -87.03 -42.80
CA MET A 1031 42.25 -88.22 -43.43
C MET A 1031 40.78 -88.06 -43.86
N THR A 1032 39.93 -87.54 -42.98
CA THR A 1032 38.50 -87.30 -43.23
C THR A 1032 38.18 -85.84 -43.58
N GLY A 1033 39.21 -85.00 -43.63
CA GLY A 1033 39.14 -83.58 -43.93
C GLY A 1033 40.53 -82.95 -43.86
N ALA A 1034 40.60 -81.63 -43.77
CA ALA A 1034 41.84 -80.89 -43.61
C ALA A 1034 41.64 -79.69 -42.67
N ALA A 1035 42.71 -79.21 -42.05
CA ALA A 1035 42.67 -78.05 -41.17
C ALA A 1035 43.77 -77.04 -41.51
N GLY A 1036 43.40 -75.76 -41.59
CA GLY A 1036 44.32 -74.64 -41.82
C GLY A 1036 44.37 -73.68 -40.64
N ARG A 1037 45.56 -73.12 -40.33
CA ARG A 1037 45.69 -72.01 -39.37
C ARG A 1037 45.17 -70.72 -39.99
N ALA A 1038 44.58 -69.86 -39.16
CA ALA A 1038 44.03 -68.56 -39.56
C ALA A 1038 45.06 -67.62 -40.24
N ASP A 1039 46.36 -67.80 -39.97
CA ASP A 1039 47.48 -67.03 -40.56
C ASP A 1039 47.77 -67.46 -42.02
N GLY A 1040 46.79 -67.32 -42.91
CA GLY A 1040 46.90 -67.62 -44.34
C GLY A 1040 46.90 -69.11 -44.72
N GLY A 1041 46.98 -70.03 -43.76
CA GLY A 1041 46.94 -71.47 -44.00
C GLY A 1041 45.60 -71.96 -44.56
N VAL A 1042 44.49 -71.36 -44.09
CA VAL A 1042 43.14 -71.65 -44.61
C VAL A 1042 42.99 -71.21 -46.06
N ALA A 1043 43.55 -70.05 -46.42
CA ALA A 1043 43.50 -69.54 -47.78
C ALA A 1043 44.14 -70.54 -48.74
N ASN A 1044 45.37 -70.99 -48.41
CA ASN A 1044 46.09 -72.00 -49.18
C ASN A 1044 45.34 -73.35 -49.25
N LEU A 1045 44.66 -73.73 -48.17
CA LEU A 1045 43.87 -74.97 -48.13
C LEU A 1045 42.66 -74.87 -49.07
N LEU A 1046 41.90 -73.78 -48.99
CA LEU A 1046 40.73 -73.55 -49.84
C LEU A 1046 41.11 -73.43 -51.32
N GLU A 1047 42.18 -72.69 -51.64
CA GLU A 1047 42.70 -72.58 -53.01
C GLU A 1047 43.14 -73.94 -53.57
N LYS A 1048 43.79 -74.79 -52.76
CA LYS A 1048 44.17 -76.14 -53.20
C LYS A 1048 42.96 -77.06 -53.42
N VAL A 1049 41.97 -77.02 -52.53
CA VAL A 1049 40.73 -77.79 -52.67
C VAL A 1049 40.00 -77.39 -53.94
N ASP A 1050 39.89 -76.08 -54.17
CA ASP A 1050 39.30 -75.54 -55.39
C ASP A 1050 40.06 -75.96 -56.65
N SER A 1051 41.40 -75.87 -56.65
CA SER A 1051 42.21 -76.29 -57.80
C SER A 1051 42.04 -77.77 -58.16
N ALA A 1052 41.89 -78.65 -57.15
CA ALA A 1052 41.64 -80.08 -57.36
C ALA A 1052 40.24 -80.34 -57.95
N ILE A 1053 39.26 -79.50 -57.61
CA ILE A 1053 37.90 -79.61 -58.16
C ILE A 1053 37.84 -79.05 -59.58
N ARG A 1054 38.50 -77.90 -59.85
CA ARG A 1054 38.61 -77.34 -61.21
C ARG A 1054 39.36 -78.26 -62.17
N ALA A 1055 40.32 -79.05 -61.70
CA ALA A 1055 40.99 -80.06 -62.51
C ALA A 1055 40.06 -81.17 -63.03
N LEU A 1056 38.91 -81.42 -62.39
CA LEU A 1056 37.89 -82.37 -62.87
C LEU A 1056 37.08 -81.84 -64.05
N VAL A 1057 37.20 -80.54 -64.33
CA VAL A 1057 36.37 -79.78 -65.27
C VAL A 1057 37.17 -79.41 -66.53
N ALA A 1058 38.50 -79.32 -66.43
CA ALA A 1058 39.39 -79.00 -67.55
C ALA A 1058 39.32 -80.06 -68.70
N PRO A 1059 39.30 -79.63 -69.99
CA PRO A 1059 39.25 -80.54 -71.12
C PRO A 1059 40.59 -81.27 -71.30
N ASN A 1060 40.57 -82.61 -71.26
CA ASN A 1060 41.72 -83.43 -71.63
C ASN A 1060 42.07 -83.21 -73.11
N ALA A 1061 43.23 -82.61 -73.36
CA ALA A 1061 43.93 -82.75 -74.64
C ALA A 1061 44.59 -84.13 -74.65
N ASP A 1062 43.94 -85.10 -75.29
CA ASP A 1062 44.55 -86.15 -76.11
C ASP A 1062 43.46 -87.13 -76.54
N GLY A 1063 43.11 -87.06 -77.82
CA GLY A 1063 42.33 -88.09 -78.48
C GLY A 1063 43.29 -89.04 -79.19
N ASP A 1064 43.32 -90.32 -78.78
CA ASP A 1064 43.00 -91.40 -79.71
C ASP A 1064 42.73 -92.74 -79.00
N LYS A 1065 41.95 -93.56 -79.70
CA LYS A 1065 41.31 -94.81 -79.27
C LYS A 1065 42.21 -96.05 -79.34
N LEU A 1066 41.65 -97.13 -78.77
CA LEU A 1066 41.87 -98.59 -78.96
C LEU A 1066 42.74 -99.26 -77.88
N SER A 1067 42.49 -100.47 -77.37
CA SER A 1067 41.33 -101.38 -77.23
C SER A 1067 41.89 -102.70 -76.63
N ILE A 1068 41.12 -103.37 -75.77
CA ILE A 1068 41.09 -104.84 -75.53
C ILE A 1068 42.14 -105.50 -74.59
N ALA A 1069 41.57 -106.14 -73.54
CA ALA A 1069 41.94 -107.35 -72.78
C ALA A 1069 43.43 -107.67 -72.52
N VAL A 1070 43.86 -107.58 -71.25
CA VAL A 1070 43.83 -108.62 -70.19
C VAL A 1070 43.78 -107.91 -68.84
#